data_AF-A0A833M645-F1
#
_entry.id   AF-A0A833M645-F1
#
_cell.length_a   1.000
_cell.length_b   1.000
_cell.length_c   1.000
_cell.angle_alpha   90.00
_cell.angle_beta   90.00
_cell.angle_gamma   90.00
#
_symmetry.space_group_name_H-M   'P 1'
#
loop_
_entity.id
_entity.type
_entity.pdbx_description
1 polymer ?
#
loop_
_entity_poly.entity_id
_entity_poly.type
_entity_poly.pdbx_seq_one_letter_code
_entity_poly.pdbx_strand_id
1 'polypeptide(L)'
;MKVALTGNPNSGKTTLFNAITGRIEQVGNWAGVTIEKKEGDIKKGLNKSNVQITAVDLPGAYSMSPFTSEESITSGFVRNENPDVIINIVDSTNLSRSLFFTTQLLELEIPVVVALNKCDLSKKKATNIDVDSLSKLLGCPVVETVSTKGNNNGLEDLISTVVEVTGKTQTAPFDSKGVNMADQKSVEASDKKRYEFVKEIVSKVEERKVISSKQTKQDAVDRVLAHKWLGIPIFALVMWVVFSISQAHLGPLLADTFVGWIDSFYAWVEGSLGDGVSPVLSSILLDGIIGGVGAVVGFLPLIMVLFFLLALLEDCGYMARVAVVMDRFFKKVGLSGKSIIPMIVGIGCSIPGVMSTRTIKNERQRRTTAMLTPFMPCGAKLPVIALFAGVFFNDAAWVGVTMYFVGIAIIILGALLVVRITGEKNARSFFIMELPEYRFPSIKRAAVSMLSRGKAFIIKAGTIILLCNAAVHIMQTFNWQFQAVAEGAENTSILASMASPFAIILVPLGFGAWQLAAAAITGFIAKENVVGTLAVVYGITNFIDTEELALVSGSADVAQIMGLTSVAALAYLMFNLFTPPCFAAIGAMNSEMENKKWLWGGIAFQFGMGYVVAFMTYQIGTMITTGALGSGFIPGLVAVALMIGYVVYLVRKGDEVAKRKVALSS
;
A
#
# COMPACT_ATOMS: atom_id res chain seq x y z
N MET A 1 -33.79 -7.89 -22.62
CA MET A 1 -33.77 -8.32 -21.21
C MET A 1 -32.42 -7.97 -20.63
N LYS A 2 -32.37 -7.30 -19.49
CA LYS A 2 -31.15 -6.91 -18.79
C LYS A 2 -30.99 -7.76 -17.54
N VAL A 3 -29.89 -8.50 -17.46
CA VAL A 3 -29.62 -9.44 -16.36
C VAL A 3 -28.40 -8.98 -15.59
N ALA A 4 -28.54 -8.84 -14.28
CA ALA A 4 -27.45 -8.46 -13.40
C ALA A 4 -26.74 -9.71 -12.86
N LEU A 5 -25.43 -9.84 -13.10
CA LEU A 5 -24.61 -10.86 -12.45
C LEU A 5 -23.99 -10.28 -11.19
N THR A 6 -24.27 -10.88 -10.05
CA THR A 6 -23.72 -10.48 -8.76
C THR A 6 -23.33 -11.70 -7.93
N GLY A 7 -22.56 -11.49 -6.88
CA GLY A 7 -22.12 -12.54 -5.96
C GLY A 7 -20.92 -12.09 -5.14
N ASN A 8 -20.45 -12.96 -4.25
CA ASN A 8 -19.28 -12.62 -3.45
C ASN A 8 -18.01 -12.52 -4.30
N PRO A 9 -17.01 -11.74 -3.86
CA PRO A 9 -15.66 -11.83 -4.39
C PRO A 9 -15.18 -13.29 -4.42
N ASN A 10 -14.46 -13.66 -5.49
CA ASN A 10 -13.94 -15.02 -5.71
C ASN A 10 -14.97 -16.15 -5.90
N SER A 11 -16.28 -15.88 -6.02
CA SER A 11 -17.28 -16.93 -6.30
C SER A 11 -17.20 -17.53 -7.71
N GLY A 12 -16.30 -17.02 -8.56
CA GLY A 12 -16.17 -17.42 -9.96
C GLY A 12 -16.98 -16.54 -10.93
N LYS A 13 -17.49 -15.39 -10.46
CA LYS A 13 -18.30 -14.44 -11.25
C LYS A 13 -17.68 -14.07 -12.60
N THR A 14 -16.44 -13.58 -12.64
CA THR A 14 -15.78 -13.19 -13.90
C THR A 14 -15.58 -14.39 -14.82
N THR A 15 -15.31 -15.58 -14.26
CA THR A 15 -15.18 -16.81 -15.05
C THR A 15 -16.52 -17.21 -15.67
N LEU A 16 -17.62 -17.11 -14.90
CA LEU A 16 -18.97 -17.39 -15.37
C LEU A 16 -19.40 -16.38 -16.43
N PHE A 17 -19.18 -15.08 -16.19
CA PHE A 17 -19.47 -14.01 -17.15
C PHE A 17 -18.80 -14.28 -18.50
N ASN A 18 -17.48 -14.53 -18.49
CA ASN A 18 -16.74 -14.83 -19.72
C ASN A 18 -17.20 -16.12 -20.40
N ALA A 19 -17.70 -17.09 -19.63
CA ALA A 19 -18.25 -18.33 -20.18
C ALA A 19 -19.57 -18.06 -20.94
N ILE A 20 -20.45 -17.20 -20.41
CA ILE A 20 -21.77 -16.91 -20.99
C ILE A 20 -21.76 -15.86 -22.10
N THR A 21 -20.92 -14.82 -22.04
CA THR A 21 -20.85 -13.73 -23.04
C THR A 21 -19.77 -13.98 -24.10
N GLY A 22 -18.72 -14.73 -23.75
CA GLY A 22 -17.49 -14.82 -24.56
C GLY A 22 -16.54 -13.68 -24.24
N ARG A 23 -15.33 -13.68 -24.81
CA ARG A 23 -14.33 -12.62 -24.55
C ARG A 23 -14.69 -11.26 -25.19
N ILE A 24 -15.93 -11.07 -25.63
CA ILE A 24 -16.41 -9.85 -26.27
C ILE A 24 -17.14 -9.05 -25.19
N GLU A 25 -16.45 -8.04 -24.65
CA GLU A 25 -16.95 -7.20 -23.56
C GLU A 25 -16.85 -5.74 -24.01
N GLN A 26 -17.89 -4.93 -23.79
CA GLN A 26 -17.71 -3.49 -23.74
C GLN A 26 -17.22 -3.14 -22.33
N VAL A 27 -15.94 -2.78 -22.21
CA VAL A 27 -15.33 -2.37 -20.94
C VAL A 27 -15.38 -0.84 -20.84
N GLY A 28 -16.24 -0.35 -19.95
CA GLY A 28 -16.31 1.07 -19.55
C GLY A 28 -15.96 1.24 -18.07
N ASN A 29 -16.19 2.43 -17.52
CA ASN A 29 -16.14 2.68 -16.08
C ASN A 29 -17.54 2.99 -15.55
N TRP A 30 -17.83 2.55 -14.33
CA TRP A 30 -19.03 3.00 -13.62
C TRP A 30 -18.97 4.52 -13.38
N ALA A 31 -20.12 5.20 -13.45
CA ALA A 31 -20.16 6.66 -13.37
C ALA A 31 -19.52 7.19 -12.08
N GLY A 32 -18.51 8.05 -12.21
CA GLY A 32 -17.84 8.71 -11.09
C GLY A 32 -16.83 7.86 -10.32
N VAL A 33 -16.49 6.65 -10.78
CA VAL A 33 -15.55 5.73 -10.10
C VAL A 33 -14.62 5.04 -11.10
N THR A 34 -13.48 4.55 -10.64
CA THR A 34 -12.47 3.82 -11.46
C THR A 34 -12.75 2.33 -11.62
N ILE A 35 -13.93 1.87 -11.22
CA ILE A 35 -14.30 0.45 -11.28
C ILE A 35 -14.81 0.13 -12.69
N GLU A 36 -14.24 -0.91 -13.30
CA GLU A 36 -14.62 -1.39 -14.62
C GLU A 36 -16.09 -1.84 -14.64
N LYS A 37 -16.84 -1.37 -15.62
CA LYS A 37 -18.18 -1.82 -15.97
C LYS A 37 -18.07 -2.74 -17.18
N LYS A 38 -18.49 -4.00 -17.01
CA LYS A 38 -18.47 -5.00 -18.09
C LYS A 38 -19.91 -5.33 -18.47
N GLU A 39 -20.22 -5.15 -19.75
CA GLU A 39 -21.50 -5.53 -20.34
C GLU A 39 -21.24 -6.38 -21.60
N GLY A 40 -22.08 -7.39 -21.79
CA GLY A 40 -21.99 -8.27 -22.96
C GLY A 40 -23.27 -9.05 -23.20
N ASP A 41 -23.55 -9.34 -24.47
CA ASP A 41 -24.68 -10.17 -24.85
C ASP A 41 -24.37 -11.65 -24.61
N ILE A 42 -25.38 -12.41 -24.18
CA ILE A 42 -25.23 -13.86 -23.98
C ILE A 42 -25.05 -14.56 -25.33
N LYS A 43 -24.12 -15.54 -25.37
CA LYS A 43 -23.87 -16.35 -26.57
C LYS A 43 -25.16 -16.99 -27.09
N LYS A 44 -25.37 -16.88 -28.40
CA LYS A 44 -26.50 -17.51 -29.11
C LYS A 44 -26.59 -19.03 -28.89
N GLY A 45 -25.46 -19.72 -28.67
CA GLY A 45 -25.46 -21.16 -28.39
C GLY A 45 -26.02 -21.54 -27.01
N LEU A 46 -26.01 -20.63 -26.03
CA LEU A 46 -26.55 -20.85 -24.69
C LEU A 46 -28.00 -20.33 -24.57
N ASN A 47 -28.35 -19.34 -25.38
CA ASN A 47 -29.69 -18.77 -25.39
C ASN A 47 -30.58 -19.48 -26.41
N LYS A 48 -31.38 -20.44 -25.94
CA LYS A 48 -32.39 -21.15 -26.77
C LYS A 48 -33.67 -20.35 -26.96
N SER A 49 -33.77 -19.14 -26.38
CA SER A 49 -34.92 -18.25 -26.51
C SER A 49 -34.67 -17.17 -27.56
N ASN A 50 -35.74 -16.65 -28.18
CA ASN A 50 -35.66 -15.56 -29.16
C ASN A 50 -35.48 -14.16 -28.50
N VAL A 51 -35.21 -14.08 -27.20
CA VAL A 51 -35.06 -12.82 -26.47
C VAL A 51 -33.59 -12.41 -26.43
N GLN A 52 -33.26 -11.17 -26.78
CA GLN A 52 -31.92 -10.63 -26.58
C GLN A 52 -31.68 -10.39 -25.08
N ILE A 53 -30.66 -11.07 -24.53
CA ILE A 53 -30.28 -10.98 -23.12
C ILE A 53 -28.91 -10.32 -23.03
N THR A 54 -28.85 -9.17 -22.38
CA THR A 54 -27.62 -8.45 -22.09
C THR A 54 -27.27 -8.64 -20.61
N ALA A 55 -26.10 -9.21 -20.37
CA ALA A 55 -25.57 -9.46 -19.04
C ALA A 55 -24.69 -8.29 -18.59
N VAL A 56 -24.93 -7.79 -17.38
CA VAL A 56 -24.12 -6.76 -16.73
C VAL A 56 -23.39 -7.37 -15.54
N ASP A 57 -22.07 -7.29 -15.53
CA ASP A 57 -21.26 -7.79 -14.42
C ASP A 57 -21.19 -6.73 -13.31
N LEU A 58 -21.80 -7.02 -12.16
CA LEU A 58 -21.72 -6.13 -11.00
C LEU A 58 -20.45 -6.41 -10.18
N PRO A 59 -19.89 -5.40 -9.50
CA PRO A 59 -18.79 -5.62 -8.57
C PRO A 59 -19.15 -6.66 -7.50
N GLY A 60 -18.18 -7.52 -7.16
CA GLY A 60 -18.40 -8.54 -6.14
C GLY A 60 -18.66 -7.91 -4.78
N ALA A 61 -19.76 -8.29 -4.13
CA ALA A 61 -20.22 -7.71 -2.87
C ALA A 61 -20.48 -8.80 -1.82
N TYR A 62 -20.28 -8.47 -0.54
CA TYR A 62 -20.67 -9.35 0.57
C TYR A 62 -22.02 -9.00 1.18
N SER A 63 -22.44 -7.74 0.99
CA SER A 63 -23.71 -7.23 1.47
C SER A 63 -24.26 -6.16 0.51
N MET A 64 -25.54 -5.85 0.65
CA MET A 64 -26.18 -4.69 0.01
C MET A 64 -25.94 -3.38 0.79
N SER A 65 -25.14 -3.41 1.85
CA SER A 65 -24.85 -2.21 2.65
C SER A 65 -23.74 -1.39 1.99
N PRO A 66 -23.88 -0.07 1.82
CA PRO A 66 -22.97 0.76 1.01
C PRO A 66 -21.68 1.15 1.77
N PHE A 67 -20.99 0.18 2.39
CA PHE A 67 -19.77 0.45 3.16
C PHE A 67 -18.51 0.46 2.30
N THR A 68 -18.56 -0.15 1.12
CA THR A 68 -17.49 -0.14 0.12
C THR A 68 -17.99 0.42 -1.20
N SER A 69 -17.07 0.95 -2.02
CA SER A 69 -17.42 1.47 -3.36
C SER A 69 -18.07 0.37 -4.23
N GLU A 70 -17.62 -0.87 -4.09
CA GLU A 70 -18.18 -2.05 -4.77
C GLU A 70 -19.64 -2.28 -4.35
N GLU A 71 -19.93 -2.33 -3.04
CA GLU A 71 -21.28 -2.52 -2.52
C GLU A 71 -22.21 -1.34 -2.86
N SER A 72 -21.69 -0.11 -2.85
CA SER A 72 -22.45 1.08 -3.24
C SER A 72 -22.84 1.06 -4.71
N ILE A 73 -21.98 0.57 -5.61
CA ILE A 73 -22.30 0.42 -7.04
C ILE A 73 -23.32 -0.68 -7.24
N THR A 74 -23.10 -1.85 -6.62
CA THR A 74 -24.04 -2.98 -6.71
C THR A 74 -25.41 -2.59 -6.18
N SER A 75 -25.49 -1.93 -5.02
CA SER A 75 -26.76 -1.42 -4.49
C SER A 75 -27.37 -0.31 -5.35
N GLY A 76 -26.55 0.61 -5.88
CA GLY A 76 -27.02 1.71 -6.71
C GLY A 76 -27.58 1.23 -8.05
N PHE A 77 -26.90 0.29 -8.70
CA PHE A 77 -27.35 -0.29 -9.96
C PHE A 77 -28.66 -1.05 -9.79
N VAL A 78 -28.75 -1.93 -8.80
CA VAL A 78 -29.95 -2.76 -8.62
C VAL A 78 -31.18 -1.90 -8.30
N ARG A 79 -31.01 -0.79 -7.56
CA ARG A 79 -32.11 0.14 -7.22
C ARG A 79 -32.47 1.13 -8.34
N ASN A 80 -31.50 1.60 -9.12
CA ASN A 80 -31.71 2.67 -10.10
C ASN A 80 -31.96 2.13 -11.51
N GLU A 81 -31.28 1.06 -11.91
CA GLU A 81 -31.40 0.49 -13.25
C GLU A 81 -32.45 -0.63 -13.34
N ASN A 82 -32.98 -1.12 -12.20
CA ASN A 82 -34.05 -2.12 -12.11
C ASN A 82 -33.91 -3.28 -13.12
N PRO A 83 -32.89 -4.16 -12.97
CA PRO A 83 -32.68 -5.29 -13.86
C PRO A 83 -33.89 -6.24 -13.86
N ASP A 84 -34.13 -6.92 -14.99
CA ASP A 84 -35.26 -7.85 -15.15
C ASP A 84 -35.09 -9.10 -14.28
N VAL A 85 -33.85 -9.59 -14.15
CA VAL A 85 -33.48 -10.76 -13.35
C VAL A 85 -32.07 -10.58 -12.78
N ILE A 86 -31.83 -11.11 -11.58
CA ILE A 86 -30.51 -11.18 -10.95
C ILE A 86 -30.01 -12.62 -10.99
N ILE A 87 -28.85 -12.85 -11.63
CA ILE A 87 -28.10 -14.10 -11.46
C ILE A 87 -27.16 -13.91 -10.27
N ASN A 88 -27.43 -14.61 -9.19
CA ASN A 88 -26.60 -14.60 -7.98
C ASN A 88 -25.67 -15.82 -7.95
N ILE A 89 -24.37 -15.56 -8.00
CA ILE A 89 -23.33 -16.59 -8.11
C ILE A 89 -22.82 -16.94 -6.72
N VAL A 90 -23.21 -18.13 -6.26
CA VAL A 90 -22.99 -18.65 -4.92
C VAL A 90 -21.86 -19.66 -4.94
N ASP A 91 -20.86 -19.51 -4.05
CA ASP A 91 -19.76 -20.48 -3.97
C ASP A 91 -20.18 -21.71 -3.15
N SER A 92 -20.31 -22.86 -3.81
CA SER A 92 -20.67 -24.14 -3.16
C SER A 92 -19.69 -24.58 -2.07
N THR A 93 -18.45 -24.10 -2.07
CA THR A 93 -17.47 -24.42 -1.02
C THR A 93 -17.66 -23.58 0.25
N ASN A 94 -18.40 -22.48 0.17
CA ASN A 94 -18.64 -21.56 1.28
C ASN A 94 -20.10 -21.05 1.30
N LEU A 95 -21.04 -22.00 1.31
CA LEU A 95 -22.47 -21.74 1.13
C LEU A 95 -23.03 -20.71 2.12
N SER A 96 -22.72 -20.84 3.42
CA SER A 96 -23.23 -19.93 4.48
C SER A 96 -22.93 -18.46 4.22
N ARG A 97 -21.75 -18.14 3.71
CA ARG A 97 -21.35 -16.76 3.43
C ARG A 97 -22.10 -16.22 2.23
N SER A 98 -22.23 -17.02 1.17
CA SER A 98 -22.92 -16.61 -0.05
C SER A 98 -24.42 -16.48 0.13
N LEU A 99 -25.04 -17.33 0.95
CA LEU A 99 -26.46 -17.23 1.24
C LEU A 99 -26.82 -15.98 2.04
N PHE A 100 -25.91 -15.44 2.87
CA PHE A 100 -26.13 -14.14 3.52
C PHE A 100 -26.46 -13.04 2.52
N PHE A 101 -25.62 -12.88 1.50
CA PHE A 101 -25.87 -11.90 0.43
C PHE A 101 -27.11 -12.25 -0.40
N THR A 102 -27.33 -13.54 -0.66
CA THR A 102 -28.51 -14.06 -1.39
C THR A 102 -29.83 -13.61 -0.75
N THR A 103 -29.94 -13.73 0.57
CA THR A 103 -31.17 -13.31 1.28
C THR A 103 -31.43 -11.80 1.15
N GLN A 104 -30.41 -10.97 1.00
CA GLN A 104 -30.58 -9.52 0.79
C GLN A 104 -31.04 -9.20 -0.63
N LEU A 105 -30.59 -9.98 -1.63
CA LEU A 105 -31.05 -9.82 -3.01
C LEU A 105 -32.51 -10.20 -3.18
N LEU A 106 -32.96 -11.26 -2.48
CA LEU A 106 -34.36 -11.72 -2.51
C LEU A 106 -35.34 -10.71 -1.90
N GLU A 107 -34.87 -9.79 -1.05
CA GLU A 107 -35.69 -8.71 -0.48
C GLU A 107 -35.93 -7.55 -1.45
N LEU A 108 -35.24 -7.51 -2.60
CA LEU A 108 -35.33 -6.40 -3.57
C LEU A 108 -36.54 -6.51 -4.50
N GLU A 109 -37.38 -7.54 -4.33
CA GLU A 109 -38.55 -7.84 -5.16
C GLU A 109 -38.23 -8.04 -6.66
N ILE A 110 -36.95 -8.17 -7.00
CA ILE A 110 -36.45 -8.53 -8.33
C ILE A 110 -36.24 -10.05 -8.37
N PRO A 111 -36.67 -10.75 -9.44
CA PRO A 111 -36.47 -12.19 -9.55
C PRO A 111 -34.98 -12.57 -9.51
N VAL A 112 -34.62 -13.51 -8.64
CA VAL A 112 -33.26 -14.03 -8.45
C VAL A 112 -33.17 -15.48 -8.93
N VAL A 113 -32.09 -15.82 -9.63
CA VAL A 113 -31.69 -17.20 -9.94
C VAL A 113 -30.32 -17.44 -9.33
N VAL A 114 -30.19 -18.50 -8.51
CA VAL A 114 -28.93 -18.85 -7.86
C VAL A 114 -28.13 -19.77 -8.77
N ALA A 115 -26.96 -19.29 -9.21
CA ALA A 115 -25.94 -20.13 -9.85
C ALA A 115 -25.01 -20.68 -8.77
N LEU A 116 -25.25 -21.93 -8.34
CA LEU A 116 -24.41 -22.62 -7.35
C LEU A 116 -23.13 -23.08 -8.04
N ASN A 117 -22.06 -22.30 -7.91
CA ASN A 117 -20.81 -22.48 -8.67
C ASN A 117 -19.77 -23.30 -7.90
N LYS A 118 -18.76 -23.79 -8.63
CA LYS A 118 -17.66 -24.63 -8.13
C LYS A 118 -18.09 -25.97 -7.54
N CYS A 119 -19.21 -26.54 -8.02
CA CYS A 119 -19.72 -27.82 -7.52
C CYS A 119 -18.72 -28.98 -7.70
N ASP A 120 -17.73 -28.86 -8.58
CA ASP A 120 -16.62 -29.81 -8.71
C ASP A 120 -15.71 -29.82 -7.48
N LEU A 121 -15.47 -28.65 -6.86
CA LEU A 121 -14.64 -28.54 -5.66
C LEU A 121 -15.37 -29.03 -4.40
N SER A 122 -16.66 -28.75 -4.26
CA SER A 122 -17.46 -29.25 -3.13
C SER A 122 -17.53 -30.78 -3.16
N LYS A 123 -17.81 -31.37 -4.34
CA LYS A 123 -17.80 -32.82 -4.56
C LYS A 123 -16.43 -33.44 -4.26
N LYS A 124 -15.33 -32.78 -4.67
CA LYS A 124 -13.95 -33.22 -4.35
C LYS A 124 -13.64 -33.18 -2.84
N LYS A 125 -14.26 -32.26 -2.09
CA LYS A 125 -14.16 -32.17 -0.62
C LYS A 125 -15.16 -33.10 0.10
N ALA A 126 -15.90 -33.94 -0.64
CA ALA A 126 -16.96 -34.79 -0.11
C ALA A 126 -18.03 -34.01 0.68
N THR A 127 -18.36 -32.81 0.18
CA THR A 127 -19.51 -32.02 0.62
C THR A 127 -20.63 -32.21 -0.39
N ASN A 128 -21.78 -32.69 0.06
CA ASN A 128 -22.96 -32.83 -0.76
C ASN A 128 -23.97 -31.73 -0.41
N ILE A 129 -24.57 -31.11 -1.43
CA ILE A 129 -25.56 -30.03 -1.26
C ILE A 129 -26.85 -30.50 -1.92
N ASP A 130 -27.93 -30.56 -1.15
CA ASP A 130 -29.27 -30.82 -1.67
C ASP A 130 -29.82 -29.55 -2.33
N VAL A 131 -29.74 -29.51 -3.66
CA VAL A 131 -30.13 -28.38 -4.50
C VAL A 131 -31.64 -28.15 -4.47
N ASP A 132 -32.43 -29.23 -4.44
CA ASP A 132 -33.90 -29.14 -4.45
C ASP A 132 -34.41 -28.57 -3.12
N SER A 133 -33.86 -29.03 -2.01
CA SER A 133 -34.18 -28.50 -0.68
C SER A 133 -33.71 -27.04 -0.54
N LEU A 134 -32.54 -26.69 -1.08
CA LEU A 134 -32.05 -25.31 -1.06
C LEU A 134 -32.96 -24.36 -1.88
N SER A 135 -33.39 -24.80 -3.07
CA SER A 135 -34.32 -24.06 -3.93
C SER A 135 -35.66 -23.78 -3.22
N LYS A 136 -36.22 -24.80 -2.55
CA LYS A 136 -37.46 -24.67 -1.76
C LYS A 136 -37.33 -23.72 -0.58
N LEU A 137 -36.23 -23.83 0.18
CA LEU A 137 -36.01 -23.00 1.38
C LEU A 137 -35.72 -21.53 1.05
N LEU A 138 -35.07 -21.25 -0.09
CA LEU A 138 -34.80 -19.89 -0.53
C LEU A 138 -35.98 -19.26 -1.27
N GLY A 139 -36.91 -20.05 -1.81
CA GLY A 139 -38.02 -19.55 -2.63
C GLY A 139 -37.58 -19.08 -4.03
N CYS A 140 -36.41 -19.51 -4.50
CA CYS A 140 -35.87 -19.16 -5.81
C CYS A 140 -35.15 -20.35 -6.47
N PRO A 141 -35.12 -20.45 -7.82
CA PRO A 141 -34.42 -21.54 -8.50
C PRO A 141 -32.92 -21.54 -8.24
N VAL A 142 -32.37 -22.74 -8.05
CA VAL A 142 -30.95 -22.99 -7.84
C VAL A 142 -30.45 -23.95 -8.92
N VAL A 143 -29.39 -23.57 -9.63
CA VAL A 143 -28.79 -24.36 -10.71
C VAL A 143 -27.32 -24.64 -10.39
N GLU A 144 -26.90 -25.91 -10.44
CA GLU A 144 -25.49 -26.28 -10.30
C GLU A 144 -24.69 -25.81 -11.51
N THR A 145 -23.56 -25.15 -11.27
CA THR A 145 -22.69 -24.64 -12.35
C THR A 145 -21.22 -24.93 -12.08
N VAL A 146 -20.45 -25.09 -13.16
CA VAL A 146 -18.99 -25.21 -13.13
C VAL A 146 -18.38 -24.34 -14.24
N SER A 147 -18.04 -23.09 -13.92
CA SER A 147 -17.62 -22.10 -14.94
C SER A 147 -16.32 -22.44 -15.68
N THR A 148 -15.50 -23.36 -15.16
CA THR A 148 -14.20 -23.74 -15.74
C THR A 148 -14.28 -24.91 -16.73
N LYS A 149 -15.40 -25.64 -16.77
CA LYS A 149 -15.58 -26.80 -17.66
C LYS A 149 -16.16 -26.38 -19.02
N GLY A 150 -15.64 -26.97 -20.09
CA GLY A 150 -16.12 -26.73 -21.45
C GLY A 150 -17.51 -27.32 -21.73
N ASN A 151 -17.77 -28.55 -21.27
CA ASN A 151 -19.04 -29.27 -21.48
C ASN A 151 -19.66 -29.72 -20.14
N ASN A 152 -20.98 -29.91 -20.11
CA ASN A 152 -21.78 -30.30 -18.95
C ASN A 152 -21.51 -29.41 -17.71
N ASN A 153 -21.62 -28.09 -17.92
CA ASN A 153 -21.26 -27.05 -16.97
C ASN A 153 -22.46 -26.33 -16.34
N GLY A 154 -23.69 -26.74 -16.67
CA GLY A 154 -24.95 -26.19 -16.15
C GLY A 154 -25.31 -24.79 -16.65
N LEU A 155 -24.54 -24.22 -17.59
CA LEU A 155 -24.78 -22.85 -18.07
C LEU A 155 -26.02 -22.74 -18.96
N GLU A 156 -26.32 -23.77 -19.76
CA GLU A 156 -27.55 -23.80 -20.58
C GLU A 156 -28.80 -23.77 -19.69
N ASP A 157 -28.84 -24.63 -18.67
CA ASP A 157 -29.95 -24.73 -17.72
C ASP A 157 -30.11 -23.43 -16.90
N LEU A 158 -28.99 -22.77 -16.56
CA LEU A 158 -29.02 -21.48 -15.88
C LEU A 158 -29.73 -20.42 -16.74
N ILE A 159 -29.38 -20.31 -18.02
CA ILE A 159 -29.97 -19.30 -18.91
C ILE A 159 -31.43 -19.60 -19.23
N SER A 160 -31.82 -20.87 -19.41
CA SER A 160 -33.24 -21.22 -19.59
C SER A 160 -34.05 -20.86 -18.35
N THR A 161 -33.54 -21.15 -17.15
CA THR A 161 -34.19 -20.80 -15.88
C THR A 161 -34.36 -19.29 -15.71
N VAL A 162 -33.37 -18.49 -16.12
CA VAL A 162 -33.46 -17.01 -16.09
C VAL A 162 -34.61 -16.49 -16.95
N VAL A 163 -34.77 -17.05 -18.15
CA VAL A 163 -35.88 -16.68 -19.04
C VAL A 163 -37.23 -17.08 -18.43
N GLU A 164 -37.33 -18.26 -17.80
CA GLU A 164 -38.56 -18.75 -17.17
C GLU A 164 -39.01 -17.96 -15.93
N VAL A 165 -38.07 -17.35 -15.22
CA VAL A 165 -38.31 -16.62 -13.96
C VAL A 165 -38.60 -15.14 -14.20
N THR A 166 -38.33 -14.66 -15.42
CA THR A 166 -38.58 -13.27 -15.79
C THR A 166 -40.06 -12.91 -15.60
N GLY A 167 -40.33 -11.83 -14.84
CA GLY A 167 -41.69 -11.37 -14.55
C GLY A 167 -42.43 -12.15 -13.45
N LYS A 168 -41.81 -13.15 -12.80
CA LYS A 168 -42.39 -13.85 -11.65
C LYS A 168 -41.98 -13.16 -10.34
N THR A 169 -42.92 -13.02 -9.41
CA THR A 169 -42.61 -12.56 -8.05
C THR A 169 -42.08 -13.70 -7.20
N GLN A 170 -41.01 -13.43 -6.46
CA GLN A 170 -40.43 -14.34 -5.48
C GLN A 170 -40.70 -13.79 -4.08
N THR A 171 -40.95 -14.68 -3.12
CA THR A 171 -41.14 -14.30 -1.72
C THR A 171 -39.80 -14.39 -1.00
N ALA A 172 -39.42 -13.30 -0.34
CA ALA A 172 -38.18 -13.27 0.42
C ALA A 172 -38.27 -14.23 1.62
N PRO A 173 -37.28 -15.12 1.82
CA PRO A 173 -37.31 -16.11 2.90
C PRO A 173 -36.98 -15.49 4.28
N PHE A 174 -36.46 -14.27 4.29
CA PHE A 174 -36.14 -13.50 5.49
C PHE A 174 -36.76 -12.11 5.37
N ASP A 175 -37.46 -11.65 6.41
CA ASP A 175 -38.06 -10.32 6.44
C ASP A 175 -37.25 -9.39 7.35
N SER A 176 -36.70 -8.32 6.78
CA SER A 176 -36.02 -7.25 7.49
C SER A 176 -36.83 -5.94 7.56
N LYS A 177 -38.12 -5.96 7.24
CA LYS A 177 -39.01 -4.80 7.37
C LYS A 177 -39.00 -4.27 8.81
N GLY A 178 -38.73 -2.97 8.96
CA GLY A 178 -38.64 -2.28 10.25
C GLY A 178 -37.23 -2.10 10.82
N VAL A 179 -36.18 -2.54 10.12
CA VAL A 179 -34.79 -2.25 10.51
C VAL A 179 -34.46 -0.80 10.19
N ASN A 180 -34.15 0.00 11.20
CA ASN A 180 -33.62 1.34 11.01
C ASN A 180 -32.18 1.23 10.47
N MET A 181 -32.01 1.50 9.17
CA MET A 181 -30.69 1.49 8.52
C MET A 181 -29.76 2.61 9.02
N ALA A 182 -30.31 3.60 9.73
CA ALA A 182 -29.57 4.70 10.35
C ALA A 182 -28.98 4.35 11.73
N ASP A 183 -29.54 3.34 12.42
CA ASP A 183 -29.05 2.89 13.72
C ASP A 183 -28.16 1.64 13.56
N GLN A 184 -26.88 1.80 13.86
CA GLN A 184 -25.90 0.73 13.79
C GLN A 184 -26.29 -0.50 14.62
N LYS A 185 -26.89 -0.29 15.80
CA LYS A 185 -27.25 -1.41 16.69
C LYS A 185 -28.41 -2.22 16.12
N SER A 186 -29.38 -1.58 15.46
CA SER A 186 -30.47 -2.29 14.80
C SER A 186 -29.99 -3.06 13.57
N VAL A 187 -29.05 -2.52 12.79
CA VAL A 187 -28.44 -3.24 11.66
C VAL A 187 -27.65 -4.45 12.14
N GLU A 188 -26.79 -4.28 13.14
CA GLU A 188 -26.00 -5.40 13.71
C GLU A 188 -26.89 -6.50 14.30
N ALA A 189 -28.00 -6.13 14.95
CA ALA A 189 -28.96 -7.09 15.49
C ALA A 189 -29.70 -7.85 14.37
N SER A 190 -30.07 -7.16 13.28
CA SER A 190 -30.71 -7.77 12.11
C SER A 190 -29.75 -8.73 11.39
N ASP A 191 -28.50 -8.31 11.18
CA ASP A 191 -27.48 -9.13 10.54
C ASP A 191 -27.22 -10.41 11.35
N LYS A 192 -27.19 -10.32 12.69
CA LYS A 192 -27.05 -11.50 13.55
C LYS A 192 -28.19 -12.50 13.36
N LYS A 193 -29.45 -12.02 13.31
CA LYS A 193 -30.63 -12.88 13.05
C LYS A 193 -30.56 -13.50 11.65
N ARG A 194 -30.12 -12.75 10.65
CA ARG A 194 -29.93 -13.24 9.27
C ARG A 194 -28.86 -14.32 9.21
N TYR A 195 -27.74 -14.14 9.93
CA TYR A 195 -26.70 -15.17 10.04
C TYR A 195 -27.23 -16.46 10.68
N GLU A 196 -28.04 -16.36 11.73
CA GLU A 196 -28.68 -17.51 12.37
C GLU A 196 -29.64 -18.23 11.41
N PHE A 197 -30.47 -17.48 10.68
CA PHE A 197 -31.37 -18.00 9.66
C PHE A 197 -30.63 -18.75 8.54
N VAL A 198 -29.58 -18.13 7.98
CA VAL A 198 -28.77 -18.75 6.92
C VAL A 198 -28.08 -20.02 7.44
N LYS A 199 -27.60 -20.02 8.68
CA LYS A 199 -27.00 -21.21 9.30
C LYS A 199 -28.00 -22.36 9.43
N GLU A 200 -29.27 -22.05 9.73
CA GLU A 200 -30.34 -23.04 9.77
C GLU A 200 -30.59 -23.66 8.38
N ILE A 201 -30.71 -22.84 7.33
CA ILE A 201 -30.85 -23.34 5.95
C ILE A 201 -29.69 -24.26 5.59
N VAL A 202 -28.46 -23.79 5.77
CA VAL A 202 -27.24 -24.55 5.42
C VAL A 202 -27.21 -25.89 6.16
N SER A 203 -27.59 -25.93 7.44
CA SER A 203 -27.60 -27.18 8.21
C SER A 203 -28.59 -28.23 7.69
N LYS A 204 -29.65 -27.80 6.99
CA LYS A 204 -30.66 -28.70 6.41
C LYS A 204 -30.27 -29.20 5.01
N VAL A 205 -29.46 -28.43 4.27
CA VAL A 205 -29.16 -28.73 2.85
C VAL A 205 -27.74 -29.23 2.61
N GLU A 206 -26.82 -29.00 3.54
CA GLU A 206 -25.40 -29.30 3.36
C GLU A 206 -24.96 -30.45 4.24
N GLU A 207 -24.63 -31.59 3.62
CA GLU A 207 -23.98 -32.70 4.29
C GLU A 207 -22.47 -32.64 4.07
N ARG A 208 -21.73 -32.32 5.14
CA ARG A 208 -20.25 -32.29 5.12
C ARG A 208 -19.66 -33.55 5.74
N LYS A 209 -18.84 -34.29 4.97
CA LYS A 209 -18.00 -35.36 5.51
C LYS A 209 -16.86 -34.83 6.39
N VAL A 210 -16.40 -33.61 6.11
CA VAL A 210 -15.41 -32.88 6.93
C VAL A 210 -16.14 -31.84 7.77
N ILE A 211 -16.38 -32.18 9.04
CA ILE A 211 -17.04 -31.29 9.99
C ILE A 211 -16.05 -30.16 10.36
N SER A 212 -16.49 -28.90 10.30
CA SER A 212 -15.71 -27.73 10.75
C SER A 212 -15.30 -27.76 12.23
N SER A 213 -15.78 -28.75 13.00
CA SER A 213 -15.36 -29.02 14.37
C SER A 213 -14.05 -29.82 14.47
N LYS A 214 -13.60 -30.49 13.39
CA LYS A 214 -12.32 -31.21 13.37
C LYS A 214 -11.20 -30.29 12.89
N GLN A 215 -10.31 -29.96 13.82
CA GLN A 215 -9.10 -29.18 13.58
C GLN A 215 -8.25 -29.83 12.47
N THR A 216 -7.97 -29.06 11.43
CA THR A 216 -7.02 -29.43 10.39
C THR A 216 -5.58 -29.12 10.83
N LYS A 217 -4.57 -29.70 10.15
CA LYS A 217 -3.16 -29.32 10.37
C LYS A 217 -2.91 -27.83 10.13
N GLN A 218 -3.70 -27.19 9.26
CA GLN A 218 -3.65 -25.76 9.00
C GLN A 218 -4.16 -24.95 10.21
N ASP A 219 -5.25 -25.38 10.85
CA ASP A 219 -5.80 -24.72 12.04
C ASP A 219 -4.82 -24.77 13.23
N ALA A 220 -4.04 -25.84 13.34
CA ALA A 220 -2.99 -25.96 14.36
C ALA A 220 -1.86 -24.94 14.14
N VAL A 221 -1.46 -24.72 12.89
CA VAL A 221 -0.45 -23.71 12.52
C VAL A 221 -1.00 -22.30 12.73
N ASP A 222 -2.23 -22.04 12.30
CA ASP A 222 -2.90 -20.74 12.49
C ASP A 222 -3.08 -20.41 13.98
N ARG A 223 -3.26 -21.40 14.86
CA ARG A 223 -3.30 -21.16 16.32
C ARG A 223 -2.03 -20.51 16.86
N VAL A 224 -0.89 -20.79 16.24
CA VAL A 224 0.41 -20.21 16.62
C VAL A 224 0.65 -18.92 15.84
N LEU A 225 0.58 -18.98 14.50
CA LEU A 225 0.92 -17.85 13.62
C LEU A 225 -0.09 -16.71 13.70
N ALA A 226 -1.39 -17.00 13.87
CA ALA A 226 -2.43 -16.00 14.04
C ALA A 226 -2.77 -15.73 15.53
N HIS A 227 -1.93 -16.20 16.46
CA HIS A 227 -2.15 -15.96 17.89
C HIS A 227 -2.09 -14.46 18.23
N LYS A 228 -2.92 -14.04 19.18
CA LYS A 228 -2.95 -12.64 19.64
C LYS A 228 -1.60 -12.13 20.18
N TRP A 229 -0.84 -12.92 20.91
CA TRP A 229 0.43 -12.43 21.46
C TRP A 229 1.64 -12.99 20.74
N LEU A 230 1.56 -14.23 20.24
CA LEU A 230 2.68 -14.90 19.59
C LEU A 230 2.80 -14.55 18.10
N GLY A 231 1.70 -14.14 17.46
CA GLY A 231 1.73 -13.76 16.04
C GLY A 231 2.63 -12.55 15.77
N ILE A 232 2.74 -11.58 16.70
CA ILE A 232 3.57 -10.37 16.49
C ILE A 232 5.08 -10.70 16.59
N PRO A 233 5.57 -11.40 17.64
CA PRO A 233 6.98 -11.80 17.70
C PRO A 233 7.39 -12.74 16.56
N ILE A 234 6.55 -13.72 16.20
CA ILE A 234 6.84 -14.63 15.08
C ILE A 234 6.93 -13.82 13.78
N PHE A 235 6.02 -12.87 13.61
CA PHE A 235 6.04 -12.00 12.47
C PHE A 235 7.29 -11.11 12.42
N ALA A 236 7.71 -10.52 13.54
CA ALA A 236 8.95 -9.77 13.63
C ALA A 236 10.17 -10.65 13.28
N LEU A 237 10.21 -11.90 13.76
CA LEU A 237 11.27 -12.86 13.44
C LEU A 237 11.31 -13.19 11.94
N VAL A 238 10.15 -13.49 11.32
CA VAL A 238 10.07 -13.77 9.89
C VAL A 238 10.54 -12.57 9.06
N MET A 239 10.11 -11.36 9.42
CA MET A 239 10.56 -10.14 8.73
C MET A 239 12.04 -9.86 8.95
N TRP A 240 12.57 -10.12 10.15
CA TRP A 240 14.00 -10.01 10.42
C TRP A 240 14.80 -10.97 9.52
N VAL A 241 14.36 -12.22 9.35
CA VAL A 241 15.00 -13.16 8.40
C VAL A 241 14.95 -12.64 6.97
N VAL A 242 13.79 -12.14 6.51
CA VAL A 242 13.64 -11.58 5.16
C VAL A 242 14.59 -10.41 4.93
N PHE A 243 14.65 -9.46 5.86
CA PHE A 243 15.54 -8.30 5.74
C PHE A 243 17.01 -8.70 5.90
N SER A 244 17.34 -9.64 6.78
CA SER A 244 18.71 -10.14 6.92
C SER A 244 19.23 -10.75 5.62
N ILE A 245 18.43 -11.59 4.96
CA ILE A 245 18.80 -12.18 3.66
C ILE A 245 18.90 -11.09 2.59
N SER A 246 17.91 -10.19 2.52
CA SER A 246 17.83 -9.19 1.46
C SER A 246 18.80 -8.02 1.59
N GLN A 247 19.13 -7.58 2.80
CA GLN A 247 19.84 -6.31 3.04
C GLN A 247 21.20 -6.51 3.69
N ALA A 248 21.46 -7.63 4.36
CA ALA A 248 22.72 -7.86 5.07
C ALA A 248 23.58 -9.00 4.47
N HIS A 249 22.99 -9.88 3.65
CA HIS A 249 23.71 -11.05 3.13
C HIS A 249 23.61 -11.16 1.60
N LEU A 250 22.53 -11.75 1.08
CA LEU A 250 22.41 -12.09 -0.34
C LEU A 250 22.26 -10.87 -1.24
N GLY A 251 21.56 -9.84 -0.79
CA GLY A 251 21.40 -8.60 -1.56
C GLY A 251 22.71 -7.86 -1.78
N PRO A 252 23.46 -7.50 -0.72
CA PRO A 252 24.79 -6.89 -0.84
C PRO A 252 25.75 -7.72 -1.69
N LEU A 253 25.85 -9.04 -1.47
CA LEU A 253 26.71 -9.92 -2.27
C LEU A 253 26.45 -9.78 -3.78
N LEU A 254 25.17 -9.74 -4.18
CA LEU A 254 24.81 -9.53 -5.58
C LEU A 254 25.10 -8.09 -6.02
N ALA A 255 24.78 -7.09 -5.21
CA ALA A 255 25.04 -5.68 -5.48
C ALA A 255 26.51 -5.41 -5.75
N ASP A 256 27.40 -5.83 -4.86
CA ASP A 256 28.85 -5.64 -4.97
C ASP A 256 29.39 -6.29 -6.25
N THR A 257 28.84 -7.45 -6.63
CA THR A 257 29.20 -8.11 -7.89
C THR A 257 28.82 -7.26 -9.10
N PHE A 258 27.61 -6.70 -9.12
CA PHE A 258 27.14 -5.87 -10.24
C PHE A 258 27.83 -4.50 -10.28
N VAL A 259 28.08 -3.89 -9.12
CA VAL A 259 28.81 -2.63 -8.98
C VAL A 259 30.24 -2.81 -9.49
N GLY A 260 30.93 -3.89 -9.09
CA GLY A 260 32.28 -4.18 -9.59
C GLY A 260 32.36 -4.36 -11.12
N TRP A 261 31.27 -4.80 -11.78
CA TRP A 261 31.20 -4.80 -13.25
C TRP A 261 31.06 -3.40 -13.83
N ILE A 262 30.32 -2.52 -13.17
CA ILE A 262 30.22 -1.11 -13.55
C ILE A 262 31.55 -0.39 -13.32
N ASP A 263 32.27 -0.67 -12.24
CA ASP A 263 33.57 -0.05 -11.96
C ASP A 263 34.63 -0.50 -12.98
N SER A 264 34.59 -1.78 -13.37
CA SER A 264 35.43 -2.29 -14.47
C SER A 264 35.12 -1.58 -15.80
N PHE A 265 33.84 -1.29 -16.05
CA PHE A 265 33.43 -0.52 -17.22
C PHE A 265 33.84 0.95 -17.11
N TYR A 266 33.73 1.55 -15.93
CA TYR A 266 34.17 2.91 -15.62
C TYR A 266 35.66 3.07 -15.96
N ALA A 267 36.52 2.20 -15.43
CA ALA A 267 37.97 2.25 -15.67
C ALA A 267 38.32 2.05 -17.15
N TRP A 268 37.54 1.22 -17.86
CA TRP A 268 37.71 1.04 -19.31
C TRP A 268 37.35 2.30 -20.10
N VAL A 269 36.25 2.98 -19.73
CA VAL A 269 35.85 4.25 -20.37
C VAL A 269 36.87 5.34 -20.05
N GLU A 270 37.28 5.47 -18.79
CA GLU A 270 38.31 6.44 -18.36
C GLU A 270 39.62 6.26 -19.12
N GLY A 271 40.14 5.03 -19.21
CA GLY A 271 41.35 4.73 -19.98
C GLY A 271 41.20 4.92 -21.50
N SER A 272 39.97 5.00 -22.01
CA SER A 272 39.68 5.29 -23.43
C SER A 272 39.48 6.78 -23.70
N LEU A 273 39.22 7.60 -22.68
CA LEU A 273 39.21 9.06 -22.79
C LEU A 273 40.66 9.55 -22.83
N GLY A 274 41.15 9.92 -24.01
CA GLY A 274 42.49 10.50 -24.14
C GLY A 274 42.60 11.89 -23.47
N ASP A 275 43.84 12.34 -23.24
CA ASP A 275 44.19 13.61 -22.56
C ASP A 275 43.63 14.90 -23.21
N GLY A 276 43.00 14.79 -24.39
CA GLY A 276 42.41 15.90 -25.13
C GLY A 276 40.91 16.14 -24.87
N VAL A 277 40.25 15.33 -24.05
CA VAL A 277 38.83 15.51 -23.72
C VAL A 277 38.66 16.62 -22.68
N SER A 278 37.63 17.46 -22.83
CA SER A 278 37.39 18.53 -21.86
C SER A 278 37.08 17.94 -20.47
N PRO A 279 37.63 18.50 -19.37
CA PRO A 279 37.39 18.01 -18.01
C PRO A 279 35.90 17.94 -17.65
N VAL A 280 35.12 18.87 -18.20
CA VAL A 280 33.67 18.92 -18.07
C VAL A 280 33.01 17.68 -18.66
N LEU A 281 33.37 17.30 -19.89
CA LEU A 281 32.77 16.15 -20.57
C LEU A 281 33.16 14.84 -19.87
N SER A 282 34.40 14.75 -19.38
CA SER A 282 34.85 13.60 -18.59
C SER A 282 34.02 13.44 -17.32
N SER A 283 33.87 14.49 -16.51
CA SER A 283 33.09 14.44 -15.25
C SER A 283 31.60 14.11 -15.47
N ILE A 284 30.99 14.63 -16.54
CA ILE A 284 29.57 14.35 -16.82
C ILE A 284 29.38 12.88 -17.27
N LEU A 285 30.30 12.37 -18.08
CA LEU A 285 30.20 11.01 -18.59
C LEU A 285 30.52 9.97 -17.51
N LEU A 286 31.66 10.13 -16.85
CA LEU A 286 32.16 9.21 -15.83
C LEU A 286 31.32 9.32 -14.55
N ASP A 287 31.39 10.44 -13.85
CA ASP A 287 30.73 10.60 -12.55
C ASP A 287 29.22 10.81 -12.67
N GLY A 288 28.79 11.58 -13.67
CA GLY A 288 27.37 11.90 -13.87
C GLY A 288 26.54 10.71 -14.39
N ILE A 289 26.94 10.13 -15.53
CA ILE A 289 26.17 9.07 -16.20
C ILE A 289 26.56 7.69 -15.68
N ILE A 290 27.84 7.30 -15.76
CA ILE A 290 28.26 5.95 -15.35
C ILE A 290 28.10 5.77 -13.84
N GLY A 291 28.53 6.74 -13.02
CA GLY A 291 28.28 6.76 -11.58
C GLY A 291 26.78 6.74 -11.24
N GLY A 292 25.96 7.50 -11.98
CA GLY A 292 24.50 7.46 -11.84
C GLY A 292 23.88 6.10 -12.16
N VAL A 293 24.39 5.38 -13.17
CA VAL A 293 23.98 4.00 -13.47
C VAL A 293 24.46 3.04 -12.38
N GLY A 294 25.69 3.21 -11.88
CA GLY A 294 26.24 2.46 -10.76
C GLY A 294 25.35 2.51 -9.52
N ALA A 295 24.87 3.70 -9.14
CA ALA A 295 23.95 3.87 -8.02
C ALA A 295 22.63 3.08 -8.20
N VAL A 296 22.05 3.10 -9.41
CA VAL A 296 20.82 2.34 -9.71
C VAL A 296 21.07 0.83 -9.68
N VAL A 297 22.21 0.39 -10.22
CA VAL A 297 22.61 -1.02 -10.30
C VAL A 297 22.97 -1.57 -8.94
N GLY A 298 23.61 -0.79 -8.06
CA GLY A 298 23.92 -1.18 -6.68
C GLY A 298 22.66 -1.44 -5.86
N PHE A 299 21.62 -0.61 -6.01
CA PHE A 299 20.39 -0.78 -5.21
C PHE A 299 19.43 -1.87 -5.73
N LEU A 300 19.47 -2.16 -7.04
CA LEU A 300 18.51 -3.05 -7.70
C LEU A 300 18.49 -4.49 -7.13
N PRO A 301 19.63 -5.18 -6.90
CA PRO A 301 19.66 -6.54 -6.37
C PRO A 301 19.03 -6.67 -4.98
N LEU A 302 19.28 -5.70 -4.09
CA LEU A 302 18.72 -5.69 -2.74
C LEU A 302 17.19 -5.71 -2.78
N ILE A 303 16.60 -4.85 -3.63
CA ILE A 303 15.14 -4.80 -3.83
C ILE A 303 14.62 -6.08 -4.49
N MET A 304 15.33 -6.62 -5.48
CA MET A 304 14.90 -7.83 -6.19
C MET A 304 14.82 -9.04 -5.25
N VAL A 305 15.85 -9.25 -4.42
CA VAL A 305 15.83 -10.29 -3.38
C VAL A 305 14.68 -10.07 -2.40
N LEU A 306 14.44 -8.82 -1.98
CA LEU A 306 13.31 -8.50 -1.12
C LEU A 306 11.96 -8.89 -1.77
N PHE A 307 11.74 -8.53 -3.04
CA PHE A 307 10.51 -8.87 -3.75
C PHE A 307 10.33 -10.36 -3.96
N PHE A 308 11.41 -11.08 -4.21
CA PHE A 308 11.37 -12.52 -4.31
C PHE A 308 10.89 -13.14 -3.00
N LEU A 309 11.48 -12.75 -1.87
CA LEU A 309 11.11 -13.26 -0.54
C LEU A 309 9.69 -12.87 -0.14
N LEU A 310 9.29 -11.62 -0.38
CA LEU A 310 7.92 -11.17 -0.13
C LEU A 310 6.89 -11.91 -0.98
N ALA A 311 7.21 -12.18 -2.26
CA ALA A 311 6.34 -12.96 -3.14
C ALA A 311 6.19 -14.41 -2.66
N LEU A 312 7.25 -15.02 -2.09
CA LEU A 312 7.14 -16.35 -1.46
C LEU A 312 6.20 -16.33 -0.23
N LEU A 313 6.30 -15.29 0.61
CA LEU A 313 5.41 -15.13 1.78
C LEU A 313 3.95 -14.83 1.40
N GLU A 314 3.74 -14.14 0.29
CA GLU A 314 2.41 -13.90 -0.28
C GLU A 314 1.80 -15.20 -0.84
N ASP A 315 2.57 -15.94 -1.64
CA ASP A 315 2.14 -17.20 -2.26
C ASP A 315 1.84 -18.33 -1.24
N CYS A 316 2.55 -18.36 -0.11
CA CYS A 316 2.30 -19.34 0.95
C CYS A 316 1.08 -19.01 1.83
N GLY A 317 0.52 -17.80 1.67
CA GLY A 317 -0.65 -17.32 2.41
C GLY A 317 -0.32 -16.72 3.78
N TYR A 318 0.95 -16.55 4.15
CA TYR A 318 1.36 -16.01 5.45
C TYR A 318 0.91 -14.56 5.63
N MET A 319 1.00 -13.73 4.57
CA MET A 319 0.61 -12.31 4.61
C MET A 319 -0.86 -12.09 5.02
N ALA A 320 -1.77 -13.02 4.66
CA ALA A 320 -3.17 -12.94 5.08
C ALA A 320 -3.33 -13.12 6.60
N ARG A 321 -2.54 -14.01 7.24
CA ARG A 321 -2.56 -14.21 8.70
C ARG A 321 -2.01 -13.00 9.42
N VAL A 322 -0.92 -12.43 8.91
CA VAL A 322 -0.33 -11.19 9.44
C VAL A 322 -1.37 -10.06 9.44
N ALA A 323 -2.11 -9.90 8.34
CA ALA A 323 -3.17 -8.89 8.27
C ALA A 323 -4.26 -9.11 9.34
N VAL A 324 -4.67 -10.36 9.60
CA VAL A 324 -5.62 -10.69 10.69
C VAL A 324 -5.05 -10.37 12.06
N VAL A 325 -3.78 -10.74 12.31
CA VAL A 325 -3.06 -10.42 13.57
C VAL A 325 -2.97 -8.91 13.79
N MET A 326 -2.85 -8.12 12.71
CA MET A 326 -2.67 -6.67 12.80
C MET A 326 -3.98 -5.89 12.78
N ASP A 327 -5.07 -6.46 12.26
CA ASP A 327 -6.38 -5.79 12.15
C ASP A 327 -6.87 -5.24 13.49
N ARG A 328 -6.69 -5.98 14.58
CA ARG A 328 -7.08 -5.52 15.93
C ARG A 328 -6.37 -4.27 16.44
N PHE A 329 -5.17 -3.96 15.93
CA PHE A 329 -4.45 -2.73 16.26
C PHE A 329 -4.80 -1.63 15.27
N PHE A 330 -4.77 -1.93 13.98
CA PHE A 330 -4.99 -0.96 12.91
C PHE A 330 -6.44 -0.45 12.85
N LYS A 331 -7.41 -1.31 13.19
CA LYS A 331 -8.81 -0.92 13.27
C LYS A 331 -9.07 0.16 14.32
N LYS A 332 -8.28 0.21 15.41
CA LYS A 332 -8.38 1.27 16.44
C LYS A 332 -7.97 2.64 15.90
N VAL A 333 -7.08 2.69 14.92
CA VAL A 333 -6.63 3.93 14.27
C VAL A 333 -7.35 4.20 12.95
N GLY A 334 -8.40 3.43 12.64
CA GLY A 334 -9.24 3.59 11.45
C GLY A 334 -8.63 3.06 10.15
N LEU A 335 -7.66 2.15 10.23
CA LEU A 335 -7.04 1.46 9.10
C LEU A 335 -7.42 -0.03 9.06
N SER A 336 -7.28 -0.68 7.91
CA SER A 336 -7.43 -2.14 7.81
C SER A 336 -6.17 -2.85 8.29
N GLY A 337 -6.31 -4.07 8.81
CA GLY A 337 -5.17 -4.97 9.03
C GLY A 337 -4.28 -5.17 7.79
N LYS A 338 -4.80 -4.99 6.57
CA LYS A 338 -4.00 -5.01 5.33
C LYS A 338 -3.01 -3.85 5.22
N SER A 339 -3.24 -2.74 5.92
CA SER A 339 -2.37 -1.56 5.90
C SER A 339 -0.97 -1.83 6.45
N ILE A 340 -0.80 -2.90 7.25
CA ILE A 340 0.53 -3.29 7.73
C ILE A 340 1.44 -3.78 6.59
N ILE A 341 0.88 -4.43 5.56
CA ILE A 341 1.66 -5.02 4.47
C ILE A 341 2.46 -3.91 3.76
N PRO A 342 1.85 -2.81 3.29
CA PRO A 342 2.56 -1.64 2.78
C PRO A 342 3.64 -1.08 3.68
N MET A 343 3.33 -0.85 4.95
CA MET A 343 4.25 -0.21 5.89
C MET A 343 5.52 -1.02 6.09
N ILE A 344 5.39 -2.34 6.10
CA ILE A 344 6.52 -3.24 6.33
C ILE A 344 7.34 -3.43 5.08
N VAL A 345 6.69 -3.60 3.94
CA VAL A 345 7.41 -3.58 2.66
C VAL A 345 8.15 -2.24 2.48
N GLY A 346 7.58 -1.15 3.02
CA GLY A 346 8.18 0.19 3.10
C GLY A 346 9.50 0.27 3.86
N ILE A 347 9.72 -0.57 4.89
CA ILE A 347 11.00 -0.66 5.62
C ILE A 347 12.14 -1.10 4.71
N GLY A 348 11.85 -1.93 3.69
CA GLY A 348 12.83 -2.19 2.64
C GLY A 348 12.94 -1.01 1.71
N CYS A 349 11.84 -0.69 1.02
CA CYS A 349 11.75 0.44 0.12
C CYS A 349 10.32 1.01 0.08
N SER A 350 10.21 2.33 0.20
CA SER A 350 8.91 3.02 0.19
C SER A 350 8.15 2.87 -1.15
N ILE A 351 8.85 2.71 -2.28
CA ILE A 351 8.21 2.57 -3.62
C ILE A 351 7.27 1.34 -3.66
N PRO A 352 7.76 0.10 -3.47
CA PRO A 352 6.90 -1.08 -3.44
C PRO A 352 5.99 -1.14 -2.22
N GLY A 353 6.39 -0.55 -1.10
CA GLY A 353 5.54 -0.40 0.07
C GLY A 353 4.25 0.32 -0.32
N VAL A 354 4.38 1.52 -0.90
CA VAL A 354 3.26 2.32 -1.40
C VAL A 354 2.49 1.58 -2.49
N MET A 355 3.15 0.95 -3.46
CA MET A 355 2.46 0.21 -4.53
C MET A 355 1.63 -0.97 -4.01
N SER A 356 2.02 -1.59 -2.90
CA SER A 356 1.26 -2.71 -2.30
C SER A 356 -0.05 -2.27 -1.63
N THR A 357 -0.27 -0.94 -1.47
CA THR A 357 -1.53 -0.40 -0.93
C THR A 357 -2.74 -0.72 -1.82
N ARG A 358 -2.54 -1.03 -3.11
CA ARG A 358 -3.58 -1.53 -4.03
C ARG A 358 -4.41 -2.70 -3.50
N THR A 359 -3.86 -3.46 -2.55
CA THR A 359 -4.55 -4.60 -1.90
C THR A 359 -5.68 -4.15 -0.95
N ILE A 360 -5.70 -2.86 -0.59
CA ILE A 360 -6.68 -2.19 0.26
C ILE A 360 -7.80 -1.64 -0.64
N LYS A 361 -8.99 -2.22 -0.51
CA LYS A 361 -10.15 -1.87 -1.34
C LYS A 361 -10.76 -0.51 -1.01
N ASN A 362 -10.78 -0.13 0.27
CA ASN A 362 -11.32 1.15 0.70
C ASN A 362 -10.35 2.27 0.27
N GLU A 363 -10.82 3.17 -0.60
CA GLU A 363 -10.03 4.23 -1.21
C GLU A 363 -9.39 5.18 -0.18
N ARG A 364 -10.12 5.53 0.89
CA ARG A 364 -9.59 6.39 1.96
C ARG A 364 -8.48 5.68 2.74
N GLN A 365 -8.68 4.42 3.11
CA GLN A 365 -7.65 3.63 3.80
C GLN A 365 -6.44 3.41 2.89
N ARG A 366 -6.63 3.16 1.60
CA ARG A 366 -5.57 3.05 0.59
C ARG A 366 -4.73 4.33 0.55
N ARG A 367 -5.36 5.48 0.34
CA ARG A 367 -4.71 6.81 0.32
C ARG A 367 -3.96 7.12 1.61
N THR A 368 -4.61 6.90 2.76
CA THR A 368 -3.99 7.13 4.07
C THR A 368 -2.78 6.22 4.27
N THR A 369 -2.88 4.95 3.91
CA THR A 369 -1.77 4.00 4.02
C THR A 369 -0.62 4.37 3.08
N ALA A 370 -0.91 4.75 1.84
CA ALA A 370 0.09 5.22 0.88
C ALA A 370 0.85 6.46 1.39
N MET A 371 0.14 7.38 2.05
CA MET A 371 0.74 8.58 2.65
C MET A 371 1.61 8.28 3.86
N LEU A 372 1.22 7.31 4.69
CA LEU A 372 1.89 7.02 5.96
C LEU A 372 3.03 6.01 5.84
N THR A 373 2.99 5.13 4.83
CA THR A 373 4.02 4.12 4.58
C THR A 373 5.45 4.68 4.58
N PRO A 374 5.74 5.83 3.94
CA PRO A 374 7.11 6.35 3.86
C PRO A 374 7.70 6.92 5.16
N PHE A 375 6.91 7.02 6.24
CA PHE A 375 7.44 7.36 7.57
C PHE A 375 8.22 6.20 8.19
N MET A 376 8.03 4.96 7.73
CA MET A 376 8.95 3.88 8.11
C MET A 376 10.34 4.17 7.51
N PRO A 377 11.41 4.13 8.31
CA PRO A 377 12.74 4.24 7.76
C PRO A 377 13.02 3.08 6.78
N CYS A 378 13.30 3.42 5.52
CA CYS A 378 13.64 2.46 4.47
C CYS A 378 15.15 2.16 4.44
N GLY A 379 15.59 1.13 3.72
CA GLY A 379 17.01 0.76 3.63
C GLY A 379 17.94 1.92 3.24
N ALA A 380 17.52 2.76 2.29
CA ALA A 380 18.26 3.96 1.87
C ALA A 380 18.45 5.05 2.95
N LYS A 381 17.72 4.98 4.08
CA LYS A 381 17.91 5.90 5.22
C LYS A 381 18.94 5.37 6.23
N LEU A 382 19.34 4.09 6.13
CA LEU A 382 20.30 3.47 7.04
C LEU A 382 21.68 4.13 6.99
N PRO A 383 22.24 4.50 5.82
CA PRO A 383 23.52 5.20 5.78
C PRO A 383 23.50 6.53 6.53
N VAL A 384 22.40 7.29 6.42
CA VAL A 384 22.23 8.56 7.15
C VAL A 384 22.16 8.32 8.66
N ILE A 385 21.43 7.28 9.10
CA ILE A 385 21.37 6.89 10.51
C ILE A 385 22.76 6.47 11.01
N ALA A 386 23.47 5.64 10.25
CA ALA A 386 24.79 5.14 10.60
C ALA A 386 25.82 6.27 10.71
N LEU A 387 25.88 7.18 9.74
CA LEU A 387 26.77 8.34 9.76
C LEU A 387 26.55 9.19 11.01
N PHE A 388 25.31 9.60 11.28
CA PHE A 388 25.02 10.46 12.42
C PHE A 388 25.20 9.73 13.76
N ALA A 389 24.91 8.43 13.83
CA ALA A 389 25.17 7.60 15.00
C ALA A 389 26.68 7.48 15.30
N GLY A 390 27.50 7.22 14.28
CA GLY A 390 28.96 7.12 14.42
C GLY A 390 29.62 8.44 14.78
N VAL A 391 29.23 9.54 14.10
CA VAL A 391 29.84 10.86 14.30
C VAL A 391 29.44 11.49 15.64
N PHE A 392 28.15 11.48 16.01
CA PHE A 392 27.64 12.27 17.14
C PHE A 392 27.25 11.45 18.38
N PHE A 393 27.16 10.11 18.26
CA PHE A 393 26.63 9.24 19.30
C PHE A 393 27.48 7.99 19.58
N ASN A 394 28.74 7.94 19.13
CA ASN A 394 29.65 6.80 19.37
C ASN A 394 29.04 5.44 18.97
N ASP A 395 28.45 5.37 17.77
CA ASP A 395 27.83 4.15 17.21
C ASP A 395 26.70 3.55 18.08
N ALA A 396 26.03 4.39 18.87
CA ALA A 396 25.03 3.89 19.79
C ALA A 396 23.79 3.34 19.07
N ALA A 397 23.55 2.03 19.23
CA ALA A 397 22.45 1.31 18.59
C ALA A 397 21.05 1.88 18.89
N TRP A 398 20.88 2.60 20.01
CA TRP A 398 19.60 3.22 20.36
C TRP A 398 19.13 4.27 19.36
N VAL A 399 20.06 4.93 18.64
CA VAL A 399 19.71 5.98 17.65
C VAL A 399 18.81 5.39 16.58
N GLY A 400 19.27 4.32 15.91
CA GLY A 400 18.48 3.63 14.89
C GLY A 400 17.17 3.07 15.43
N VAL A 401 17.21 2.40 16.58
CA VAL A 401 16.01 1.82 17.22
C VAL A 401 14.96 2.90 17.49
N THR A 402 15.38 4.07 18.00
CA THR A 402 14.49 5.20 18.29
C THR A 402 13.83 5.73 17.01
N MET A 403 14.56 5.82 15.91
CA MET A 403 13.99 6.27 14.62
C MET A 403 12.84 5.38 14.15
N TYR A 404 12.95 4.06 14.30
CA TYR A 404 11.86 3.15 13.92
C TYR A 404 10.63 3.32 14.83
N PHE A 405 10.83 3.46 16.15
CA PHE A 405 9.73 3.68 17.09
C PHE A 405 9.03 5.02 16.88
N VAL A 406 9.79 6.09 16.62
CA VAL A 406 9.23 7.41 16.28
C VAL A 406 8.43 7.32 14.98
N GLY A 407 8.94 6.60 13.96
CA GLY A 407 8.20 6.36 12.72
C GLY A 407 6.86 5.66 12.95
N ILE A 408 6.84 4.60 13.76
CA ILE A 408 5.59 3.90 14.14
C ILE A 408 4.63 4.84 14.88
N ALA A 409 5.14 5.66 15.80
CA ALA A 409 4.33 6.63 16.54
C ALA A 409 3.71 7.68 15.59
N ILE A 410 4.49 8.21 14.65
CA ILE A 410 4.02 9.17 13.64
C ILE A 410 2.95 8.53 12.76
N ILE A 411 3.10 7.26 12.37
CA ILE A 411 2.09 6.54 11.58
C ILE A 411 0.77 6.42 12.36
N ILE A 412 0.82 6.03 13.63
CA ILE A 412 -0.36 5.90 14.49
C ILE A 412 -1.06 7.25 14.66
N LEU A 413 -0.31 8.30 15.00
CA LEU A 413 -0.83 9.66 15.17
C LEU A 413 -1.39 10.23 13.86
N GLY A 414 -0.65 10.04 12.77
CA GLY A 414 -1.05 10.46 11.43
C GLY A 414 -2.32 9.76 10.95
N ALA A 415 -2.47 8.45 11.19
CA ALA A 415 -3.69 7.72 10.87
C ALA A 415 -4.91 8.29 11.62
N LEU A 416 -4.79 8.52 12.93
CA LEU A 416 -5.84 9.11 13.76
C LEU A 416 -6.22 10.52 13.29
N LEU A 417 -5.22 11.32 12.91
CA LEU A 417 -5.40 12.68 12.44
C LEU A 417 -6.12 12.71 11.08
N VAL A 418 -5.74 11.84 10.14
CA VAL A 418 -6.38 11.75 8.82
C VAL A 418 -7.84 11.27 8.91
N VAL A 419 -8.14 10.32 9.79
CA VAL A 419 -9.53 9.89 10.07
C VAL A 419 -10.40 11.07 10.52
N ARG A 420 -9.82 11.95 11.35
CA ARG A 420 -10.48 13.19 11.80
C ARG A 420 -10.66 14.20 10.67
N ILE A 421 -9.62 14.46 9.88
CA ILE A 421 -9.67 15.41 8.75
C ILE A 421 -10.71 14.98 7.69
N THR A 422 -10.82 13.67 7.44
CA THR A 422 -11.74 13.13 6.42
C THR A 422 -13.18 12.98 6.90
N GLY A 423 -13.46 13.11 8.21
CA GLY A 423 -14.82 13.05 8.74
C GLY A 423 -15.45 11.65 8.76
N GLU A 424 -14.65 10.59 8.74
CA GLU A 424 -15.14 9.20 8.65
C GLU A 424 -15.01 8.40 9.95
N LYS A 425 -15.14 9.07 11.10
CA LYS A 425 -15.02 8.45 12.44
C LYS A 425 -15.89 7.20 12.64
N ASN A 426 -17.04 7.12 11.95
CA ASN A 426 -18.04 6.06 12.12
C ASN A 426 -18.05 5.02 11.00
N ALA A 427 -17.23 5.17 9.95
CA ALA A 427 -17.18 4.21 8.86
C ALA A 427 -16.35 2.97 9.27
N ARG A 428 -16.99 2.01 9.93
CA ARG A 428 -16.39 0.70 10.19
C ARG A 428 -16.67 -0.23 9.02
N SER A 429 -15.69 -0.40 8.13
CA SER A 429 -15.74 -1.52 7.18
C SER A 429 -15.62 -2.82 7.96
N PHE A 430 -16.58 -3.75 7.81
CA PHE A 430 -16.43 -5.10 8.31
C PHE A 430 -15.23 -5.74 7.61
N PHE A 431 -14.16 -6.01 8.35
CA PHE A 431 -13.00 -6.71 7.82
C PHE A 431 -13.34 -8.19 7.69
N ILE A 432 -13.93 -8.56 6.56
CA ILE A 432 -14.21 -9.95 6.21
C ILE A 432 -13.09 -10.40 5.27
N MET A 433 -12.15 -11.18 5.82
CA MET A 433 -11.04 -11.76 5.05
C MET A 433 -11.23 -13.27 4.93
N GLU A 434 -11.19 -13.78 3.71
CA GLU A 434 -11.03 -15.21 3.47
C GLU A 434 -9.56 -15.56 3.66
N LEU A 435 -9.27 -16.40 4.66
CA LEU A 435 -7.93 -16.93 4.84
C LEU A 435 -7.66 -17.94 3.72
N PRO A 436 -6.67 -17.70 2.84
CA PRO A 436 -6.32 -18.67 1.81
C PRO A 436 -5.72 -19.93 2.46
N GLU A 437 -5.97 -21.10 1.88
CA GLU A 437 -5.31 -22.34 2.33
C GLU A 437 -3.79 -22.21 2.23
N TYR A 438 -3.04 -22.82 3.16
CA TYR A 438 -1.58 -22.88 3.07
C TYR A 438 -1.16 -23.62 1.80
N ARG A 439 -0.24 -23.03 1.06
CA ARG A 439 0.33 -23.61 -0.16
C ARG A 439 1.84 -23.55 -0.10
N PHE A 440 2.50 -24.53 -0.70
CA PHE A 440 3.94 -24.42 -0.90
C PHE A 440 4.22 -23.32 -1.93
N PRO A 441 5.12 -22.37 -1.64
CA PRO A 441 5.33 -21.21 -2.50
C PRO A 441 5.96 -21.62 -3.83
N SER A 442 5.54 -20.97 -4.92
CA SER A 442 6.04 -21.30 -6.26
C SER A 442 7.23 -20.42 -6.61
N ILE A 443 8.44 -21.01 -6.61
CA ILE A 443 9.69 -20.31 -6.95
C ILE A 443 9.58 -19.64 -8.33
N LYS A 444 8.96 -20.31 -9.31
CA LYS A 444 8.75 -19.76 -10.65
C LYS A 444 7.88 -18.49 -10.63
N ARG A 445 6.78 -18.49 -9.88
CA ARG A 445 5.90 -17.30 -9.77
C ARG A 445 6.60 -16.18 -9.01
N ALA A 446 7.31 -16.49 -7.94
CA ALA A 446 8.10 -15.51 -7.20
C ALA A 446 9.18 -14.87 -8.07
N ALA A 447 9.91 -15.64 -8.88
CA ALA A 447 10.92 -15.13 -9.80
C ALA A 447 10.33 -14.23 -10.91
N VAL A 448 9.20 -14.61 -11.51
CA VAL A 448 8.51 -13.77 -12.51
C VAL A 448 8.01 -12.47 -11.87
N SER A 449 7.45 -12.54 -10.67
CA SER A 449 7.00 -11.37 -9.90
C SER A 449 8.18 -10.43 -9.59
N MET A 450 9.31 -10.99 -9.13
CA MET A 450 10.55 -10.26 -8.89
C MET A 450 11.03 -9.53 -10.15
N LEU A 451 11.16 -10.24 -11.27
CA LEU A 451 11.65 -9.67 -12.54
C LEU A 451 10.72 -8.60 -13.08
N SER A 452 9.40 -8.81 -13.02
CA SER A 452 8.41 -7.83 -13.46
C SER A 452 8.50 -6.52 -12.65
N ARG A 453 8.60 -6.64 -11.32
CA ARG A 453 8.75 -5.48 -10.43
C ARG A 453 10.11 -4.80 -10.58
N GLY A 454 11.18 -5.58 -10.74
CA GLY A 454 12.53 -5.06 -11.04
C GLY A 454 12.56 -4.25 -12.33
N LYS A 455 11.96 -4.76 -13.41
CA LYS A 455 11.80 -4.02 -14.67
C LYS A 455 11.04 -2.70 -14.47
N ALA A 456 9.94 -2.73 -13.71
CA ALA A 456 9.16 -1.52 -13.42
C ALA A 456 9.98 -0.49 -12.63
N PHE A 457 10.82 -0.93 -11.70
CA PHE A 457 11.76 -0.07 -10.97
C PHE A 457 12.79 0.56 -11.91
N ILE A 458 13.45 -0.22 -12.78
CA ILE A 458 14.45 0.31 -13.74
C ILE A 458 13.83 1.39 -14.63
N ILE A 459 12.64 1.14 -15.20
CA ILE A 459 12.00 2.08 -16.12
C ILE A 459 11.56 3.37 -15.42
N LYS A 460 10.97 3.27 -14.22
CA LYS A 460 10.35 4.42 -13.54
C LYS A 460 11.28 5.14 -12.56
N ALA A 461 11.98 4.39 -11.71
CA ALA A 461 12.85 4.96 -10.70
C ALA A 461 14.26 5.20 -11.25
N GLY A 462 14.80 4.27 -12.06
CA GLY A 462 16.14 4.41 -12.63
C GLY A 462 16.30 5.67 -13.49
N THR A 463 15.31 5.99 -14.33
CA THR A 463 15.32 7.21 -15.16
C THR A 463 15.29 8.49 -14.34
N ILE A 464 14.47 8.54 -13.29
CA ILE A 464 14.38 9.70 -12.39
C ILE A 464 15.68 9.86 -11.60
N ILE A 465 16.22 8.76 -11.06
CA ILE A 465 17.47 8.76 -10.29
C ILE A 465 18.62 9.26 -11.16
N LEU A 466 18.78 8.72 -12.38
CA LEU A 466 19.83 9.13 -13.31
C LEU A 466 19.75 10.63 -13.65
N LEU A 467 18.57 11.12 -14.04
CA LEU A 467 18.37 12.53 -14.38
C LEU A 467 18.67 13.46 -13.21
N CYS A 468 18.21 13.07 -12.02
CA CYS A 468 18.39 13.89 -10.83
C CYS A 468 19.83 13.83 -10.30
N ASN A 469 20.51 12.68 -10.40
CA ASN A 469 21.92 12.56 -10.00
C ASN A 469 22.81 13.40 -10.91
N ALA A 470 22.60 13.32 -12.24
CA ALA A 470 23.30 14.17 -13.19
C ALA A 470 23.04 15.67 -12.92
N ALA A 471 21.80 16.05 -12.60
CA ALA A 471 21.47 17.43 -12.25
C ALA A 471 22.17 17.88 -10.95
N VAL A 472 22.16 17.06 -9.91
CA VAL A 472 22.86 17.36 -8.64
C VAL A 472 24.36 17.49 -8.87
N HIS A 473 24.96 16.58 -9.63
CA HIS A 473 26.37 16.63 -9.97
C HIS A 473 26.72 17.93 -10.70
N ILE A 474 25.96 18.30 -11.74
CA ILE A 474 26.14 19.59 -12.43
C ILE A 474 26.03 20.76 -11.46
N MET A 475 25.06 20.74 -10.55
CA MET A 475 24.87 21.81 -9.58
C MET A 475 25.99 21.89 -8.53
N GLN A 476 26.66 20.78 -8.23
CA GLN A 476 27.81 20.71 -7.31
C GLN A 476 29.10 21.16 -8.00
N THR A 477 29.33 20.71 -9.23
CA THR A 477 30.57 20.95 -9.97
C THR A 477 30.65 22.36 -10.56
N PHE A 478 29.54 23.00 -10.90
CA PHE A 478 29.53 24.27 -11.63
C PHE A 478 28.90 25.43 -10.85
N ASN A 479 29.40 26.64 -11.13
CA ASN A 479 28.74 27.91 -10.76
C ASN A 479 27.77 28.38 -11.87
N TRP A 480 27.02 29.46 -11.65
CA TRP A 480 26.06 30.00 -12.63
C TRP A 480 26.70 30.47 -13.95
N GLN A 481 28.01 30.70 -13.94
CA GLN A 481 28.82 31.04 -15.11
C GLN A 481 29.39 29.79 -15.81
N PHE A 482 29.00 28.59 -15.40
CA PHE A 482 29.47 27.29 -15.90
C PHE A 482 30.99 27.10 -15.80
N GLN A 483 31.62 27.71 -14.80
CA GLN A 483 33.00 27.42 -14.44
C GLN A 483 33.04 26.32 -13.38
N ALA A 484 34.01 25.41 -13.49
CA ALA A 484 34.24 24.37 -12.50
C ALA A 484 34.62 25.01 -11.16
N VAL A 485 33.94 24.59 -10.09
CA VAL A 485 34.19 25.04 -8.73
C VAL A 485 35.45 24.35 -8.21
N ALA A 486 36.43 25.13 -7.75
CA ALA A 486 37.64 24.60 -7.12
C ALA A 486 37.35 24.09 -5.70
N GLU A 487 38.14 23.13 -5.23
CA GLU A 487 38.09 22.66 -3.83
C GLU A 487 38.28 23.84 -2.87
N GLY A 488 37.42 23.94 -1.86
CA GLY A 488 37.34 25.05 -0.91
C GLY A 488 36.48 26.25 -1.34
N ALA A 489 35.89 26.21 -2.54
CA ALA A 489 34.96 27.24 -3.05
C ALA A 489 33.53 26.70 -3.27
N GLU A 490 33.14 25.61 -2.59
CA GLU A 490 31.87 24.89 -2.75
C GLU A 490 30.64 25.79 -2.55
N ASN A 491 30.80 26.82 -1.72
CA ASN A 491 29.84 27.89 -1.46
C ASN A 491 29.50 28.76 -2.68
N THR A 492 30.26 28.68 -3.76
CA THR A 492 29.98 29.38 -5.04
C THR A 492 29.23 28.51 -6.06
N SER A 493 28.99 27.23 -5.73
CA SER A 493 28.26 26.31 -6.60
C SER A 493 26.80 26.72 -6.82
N ILE A 494 26.20 26.26 -7.92
CA ILE A 494 24.76 26.43 -8.19
C ILE A 494 23.96 25.81 -7.02
N LEU A 495 24.39 24.67 -6.50
CA LEU A 495 23.75 24.00 -5.37
C LEU A 495 23.72 24.88 -4.12
N ALA A 496 24.84 25.54 -3.78
CA ALA A 496 24.90 26.45 -2.64
C ALA A 496 23.90 27.62 -2.77
N SER A 497 23.78 28.18 -3.97
CA SER A 497 22.84 29.28 -4.23
C SER A 497 21.37 28.86 -4.12
N MET A 498 21.04 27.62 -4.53
CA MET A 498 19.68 27.08 -4.43
C MET A 498 19.33 26.60 -3.01
N ALA A 499 20.33 26.13 -2.25
CA ALA A 499 20.14 25.63 -0.89
C ALA A 499 20.10 26.75 0.16
N SER A 500 20.79 27.87 -0.06
CA SER A 500 20.89 28.97 0.90
C SER A 500 19.52 29.54 1.34
N PRO A 501 18.54 29.77 0.45
CA PRO A 501 17.19 30.18 0.85
C PRO A 501 16.47 29.14 1.70
N PHE A 502 16.68 27.84 1.42
CA PHE A 502 16.08 26.75 2.17
C PHE A 502 16.67 26.65 3.59
N ALA A 503 17.95 27.00 3.77
CA ALA A 503 18.61 27.02 5.07
C ALA A 503 17.93 27.94 6.10
N ILE A 504 17.31 29.05 5.65
CA ILE A 504 16.57 29.99 6.51
C ILE A 504 15.42 29.27 7.23
N ILE A 505 14.72 28.38 6.53
CA ILE A 505 13.61 27.59 7.09
C ILE A 505 14.10 26.60 8.15
N LEU A 506 15.36 26.17 8.04
CA LEU A 506 15.99 25.20 8.94
C LEU A 506 16.67 25.84 10.16
N VAL A 507 16.82 27.17 10.22
CA VAL A 507 17.39 27.88 11.37
C VAL A 507 16.69 27.49 12.69
N PRO A 508 15.34 27.49 12.79
CA PRO A 508 14.64 27.10 14.03
C PRO A 508 14.83 25.64 14.45
N LEU A 509 15.34 24.80 13.54
CA LEU A 509 15.62 23.38 13.76
C LEU A 509 17.06 23.15 14.26
N GLY A 510 17.89 24.20 14.32
CA GLY A 510 19.25 24.14 14.86
C GLY A 510 20.35 23.87 13.84
N PHE A 511 20.03 23.82 12.55
CA PHE A 511 20.97 23.48 11.47
C PHE A 511 20.77 24.34 10.21
N GLY A 512 20.66 25.66 10.39
CA GLY A 512 20.50 26.64 9.30
C GLY A 512 21.72 26.85 8.41
N ALA A 513 22.51 25.80 8.16
CA ALA A 513 23.68 25.82 7.27
C ALA A 513 23.25 25.41 5.85
N TRP A 514 23.80 26.09 4.83
CA TRP A 514 23.47 25.80 3.44
C TRP A 514 23.91 24.39 3.03
N GLN A 515 24.98 23.85 3.63
CA GLN A 515 25.47 22.50 3.40
C GLN A 515 24.43 21.44 3.80
N LEU A 516 23.84 21.60 4.98
CA LEU A 516 22.80 20.71 5.50
C LEU A 516 21.49 20.86 4.73
N ALA A 517 21.16 22.10 4.31
CA ALA A 517 20.04 22.38 3.43
C ALA A 517 20.23 21.71 2.05
N ALA A 518 21.42 21.80 1.46
CA ALA A 518 21.77 21.18 0.20
C ALA A 518 21.62 19.66 0.28
N ALA A 519 22.19 19.03 1.30
CA ALA A 519 22.05 17.60 1.55
C ALA A 519 20.59 17.17 1.81
N ALA A 520 19.78 18.01 2.45
CA ALA A 520 18.35 17.72 2.63
C ALA A 520 17.58 17.78 1.29
N ILE A 521 17.93 18.71 0.40
CA ILE A 521 17.33 18.84 -0.94
C ILE A 521 17.70 17.65 -1.82
N THR A 522 18.97 17.28 -1.87
CA THR A 522 19.43 16.10 -2.61
C THR A 522 18.81 14.82 -2.04
N GLY A 523 18.53 14.79 -0.74
CA GLY A 523 17.76 13.75 -0.07
C GLY A 523 16.33 13.53 -0.59
N PHE A 524 15.70 14.53 -1.22
CA PHE A 524 14.39 14.35 -1.88
C PHE A 524 14.48 13.62 -3.22
N ILE A 525 15.66 13.62 -3.84
CA ILE A 525 15.92 12.84 -5.05
C ILE A 525 16.14 11.38 -4.65
N ALA A 526 17.12 11.15 -3.79
CA ALA A 526 17.52 9.85 -3.27
C ALA A 526 18.03 10.04 -1.83
N LYS A 527 17.59 9.19 -0.89
CA LYS A 527 17.85 9.43 0.54
C LYS A 527 19.28 9.05 0.94
N GLU A 528 19.86 8.11 0.23
CA GLU A 528 21.25 7.68 0.33
C GLU A 528 22.23 8.82 -0.06
N ASN A 529 21.86 9.64 -1.05
CA ASN A 529 22.68 10.75 -1.55
C ASN A 529 22.94 11.85 -0.51
N VAL A 530 22.19 11.86 0.60
CA VAL A 530 22.41 12.81 1.70
C VAL A 530 23.84 12.68 2.21
N VAL A 531 24.31 11.45 2.43
CA VAL A 531 25.66 11.19 2.98
C VAL A 531 26.73 11.62 1.98
N GLY A 532 26.61 11.23 0.71
CA GLY A 532 27.54 11.65 -0.34
C GLY A 532 27.58 13.17 -0.54
N THR A 533 26.41 13.84 -0.48
CA THR A 533 26.34 15.31 -0.55
C THR A 533 27.02 15.97 0.63
N LEU A 534 26.85 15.44 1.85
CA LEU A 534 27.55 15.95 3.03
C LEU A 534 29.06 15.75 2.90
N ALA A 535 29.50 14.60 2.38
CA ALA A 535 30.92 14.31 2.18
C ALA A 535 31.60 15.34 1.26
N VAL A 536 30.98 15.61 0.10
CA VAL A 536 31.48 16.59 -0.88
C VAL A 536 31.42 18.01 -0.34
N VAL A 537 30.27 18.43 0.19
CA VAL A 537 30.02 19.83 0.52
C VAL A 537 30.73 20.28 1.81
N TYR A 538 31.07 19.35 2.71
CA TYR A 538 31.93 19.61 3.87
C TYR A 538 33.41 19.30 3.62
N GLY A 539 33.79 18.80 2.45
CA GLY A 539 35.18 18.42 2.15
C GLY A 539 35.71 17.29 3.03
N ILE A 540 34.83 16.36 3.43
CA ILE A 540 35.14 15.24 4.34
C ILE A 540 35.16 13.89 3.62
N THR A 541 35.39 13.87 2.31
CA THR A 541 35.54 12.65 1.49
C THR A 541 36.68 11.75 1.97
N ASN A 542 37.68 12.30 2.66
CA ASN A 542 38.75 11.52 3.30
C ASN A 542 38.29 10.73 4.54
N PHE A 543 37.17 11.12 5.15
CA PHE A 543 36.63 10.51 6.38
C PHE A 543 35.39 9.66 6.11
N ILE A 544 34.76 9.84 4.95
CA ILE A 544 33.54 9.14 4.54
C ILE A 544 33.82 8.47 3.20
N ASP A 545 33.67 7.15 3.17
CA ASP A 545 33.65 6.42 1.92
C ASP A 545 32.38 6.82 1.15
N THR A 546 32.55 7.44 -0.01
CA THR A 546 31.43 7.93 -0.84
C THR A 546 30.71 6.82 -1.59
N GLU A 547 31.32 5.63 -1.71
CA GLU A 547 30.74 4.45 -2.34
C GLU A 547 29.95 3.64 -1.31
N GLU A 548 30.55 3.36 -0.14
CA GLU A 548 29.89 2.64 0.96
C GLU A 548 28.96 3.53 1.80
N LEU A 549 29.05 4.86 1.65
CA LEU A 549 28.33 5.87 2.45
C LEU A 549 28.52 5.68 3.96
N ALA A 550 29.73 5.26 4.35
CA ALA A 550 30.09 4.89 5.71
C ALA A 550 31.26 5.74 6.22
N LEU A 551 31.29 5.96 7.54
CA LEU A 551 32.39 6.66 8.19
C LEU A 551 33.60 5.71 8.29
N VAL A 552 34.75 6.13 7.77
CA VAL A 552 35.99 5.35 7.77
C VAL A 552 36.85 5.68 8.99
N SER A 553 36.99 6.97 9.34
CA SER A 553 37.75 7.43 10.51
C SER A 553 37.41 8.88 10.89
N GLY A 554 37.90 9.36 12.04
CA GLY A 554 37.86 10.79 12.38
C GLY A 554 36.50 11.35 12.81
N SER A 555 35.70 10.61 13.60
CA SER A 555 34.37 11.07 14.06
C SER A 555 34.40 12.43 14.76
N ALA A 556 35.41 12.69 15.60
CA ALA A 556 35.59 13.97 16.29
C ALA A 556 35.89 15.13 15.32
N ASP A 557 36.73 14.89 14.32
CA ASP A 557 37.10 15.88 13.30
C ASP A 557 35.88 16.21 12.43
N VAL A 558 35.12 15.20 12.00
CA VAL A 558 33.88 15.38 11.23
C VAL A 558 32.85 16.16 12.03
N ALA A 559 32.65 15.85 13.32
CA ALA A 559 31.73 16.59 14.18
C ALA A 559 32.12 18.07 14.30
N GLN A 560 33.42 18.35 14.41
CA GLN A 560 33.96 19.71 14.46
C GLN A 560 33.77 20.46 13.14
N ILE A 561 34.06 19.82 12.00
CA ILE A 561 33.88 20.41 10.65
C ILE A 561 32.41 20.72 10.39
N MET A 562 31.50 19.83 10.78
CA MET A 562 30.06 20.06 10.62
C MET A 562 29.53 21.19 11.51
N GLY A 563 30.21 21.50 12.62
CA GLY A 563 29.84 22.57 13.53
C GLY A 563 28.49 22.35 14.23
N LEU A 564 28.06 21.10 14.36
CA LEU A 564 26.77 20.73 14.93
C LEU A 564 26.89 20.27 16.39
N THR A 565 25.91 20.63 17.21
CA THR A 565 25.70 19.99 18.51
C THR A 565 25.05 18.61 18.30
N SER A 566 25.24 17.67 19.23
CA SER A 566 24.57 16.36 19.15
C SER A 566 23.03 16.48 19.08
N VAL A 567 22.45 17.51 19.71
CA VAL A 567 21.01 17.78 19.64
C VAL A 567 20.58 18.27 18.26
N ALA A 568 21.35 19.19 17.66
CA ALA A 568 21.08 19.67 16.29
C ALA A 568 21.27 18.55 15.26
N ALA A 569 22.27 17.70 15.45
CA ALA A 569 22.50 16.51 14.64
C ALA A 569 21.33 15.52 14.73
N LEU A 570 20.79 15.27 15.94
CA LEU A 570 19.58 14.45 16.10
C LEU A 570 18.36 15.07 15.42
N ALA A 571 18.19 16.40 15.54
CA ALA A 571 17.09 17.11 14.88
C ALA A 571 17.20 17.05 13.35
N TYR A 572 18.41 17.16 12.80
CA TYR A 572 18.66 16.98 11.37
C TYR A 572 18.31 15.57 10.91
N LEU A 573 18.72 14.55 11.68
CA LEU A 573 18.37 13.17 11.41
C LEU A 573 16.85 12.98 11.40
N MET A 574 16.14 13.47 12.43
CA MET A 574 14.67 13.41 12.50
C MET A 574 14.01 14.10 11.30
N PHE A 575 14.49 15.28 10.90
CA PHE A 575 14.00 16.00 9.74
C PHE A 575 14.19 15.19 8.45
N ASN A 576 15.40 14.70 8.21
CA ASN A 576 15.71 13.96 6.98
C ASN A 576 14.90 12.66 6.86
N LEU A 577 14.70 11.96 7.98
CA LEU A 577 13.99 10.68 8.02
C LEU A 577 12.47 10.82 7.85
N PHE A 578 11.85 11.86 8.40
CA PHE A 578 10.39 11.99 8.43
C PHE A 578 9.83 13.07 7.49
N THR A 579 10.67 13.66 6.65
CA THR A 579 10.24 14.49 5.51
C THR A 579 9.74 13.62 4.34
N PRO A 580 9.16 14.24 3.28
CA PRO A 580 8.72 13.51 2.10
C PRO A 580 9.78 12.53 1.58
N PRO A 581 9.36 11.35 1.08
CA PRO A 581 10.28 10.35 0.58
C PRO A 581 10.90 10.78 -0.75
N CYS A 582 11.74 9.91 -1.32
CA CYS A 582 12.33 10.16 -2.63
C CYS A 582 11.27 10.39 -3.72
N PHE A 583 11.63 11.13 -4.77
CA PHE A 583 10.71 11.44 -5.89
C PHE A 583 10.10 10.20 -6.54
N ALA A 584 10.83 9.09 -6.62
CA ALA A 584 10.29 7.83 -7.09
C ALA A 584 9.15 7.30 -6.20
N ALA A 585 9.27 7.42 -4.88
CA ALA A 585 8.21 7.05 -3.95
C ALA A 585 7.03 8.03 -4.00
N ILE A 586 7.27 9.33 -4.21
CA ILE A 586 6.20 10.32 -4.44
C ILE A 586 5.45 10.00 -5.75
N GLY A 587 6.17 9.57 -6.79
CA GLY A 587 5.57 9.08 -8.05
C GLY A 587 4.68 7.86 -7.83
N ALA A 588 5.12 6.90 -7.02
CA ALA A 588 4.30 5.76 -6.61
C ALA A 588 3.06 6.21 -5.80
N MET A 589 3.23 7.14 -4.85
CA MET A 589 2.12 7.72 -4.08
C MET A 589 1.08 8.37 -5.00
N ASN A 590 1.52 9.13 -6.01
CA ASN A 590 0.62 9.74 -6.99
C ASN A 590 -0.22 8.68 -7.72
N SER A 591 0.42 7.59 -8.15
CA SER A 591 -0.27 6.51 -8.87
C SER A 591 -1.31 5.76 -8.02
N GLU A 592 -1.08 5.60 -6.72
CA GLU A 592 -1.99 4.86 -5.83
C GLU A 592 -3.06 5.76 -5.16
N MET A 593 -2.78 7.06 -5.05
CA MET A 593 -3.73 8.05 -4.53
C MET A 593 -4.79 8.49 -5.55
N GLU A 594 -4.44 8.49 -6.85
CA GLU A 594 -5.32 8.87 -7.96
C GLU A 594 -5.96 10.27 -7.80
N ASN A 595 -5.36 11.15 -6.99
CA ASN A 595 -5.88 12.49 -6.71
C ASN A 595 -4.76 13.46 -6.30
N LYS A 596 -4.58 14.52 -7.11
CA LYS A 596 -3.53 15.54 -6.90
C LYS A 596 -3.69 16.30 -5.57
N LYS A 597 -4.92 16.54 -5.10
CA LYS A 597 -5.15 17.23 -3.81
C LYS A 597 -4.66 16.37 -2.65
N TRP A 598 -4.88 15.06 -2.71
CA TRP A 598 -4.36 14.11 -1.72
C TRP A 598 -2.85 13.99 -1.77
N LEU A 599 -2.26 13.99 -2.97
CA LEU A 599 -0.80 13.96 -3.13
C LEU A 599 -0.15 15.17 -2.47
N TRP A 600 -0.56 16.38 -2.85
CA TRP A 600 0.01 17.61 -2.28
C TRP A 600 -0.29 17.76 -0.80
N GLY A 601 -1.49 17.37 -0.36
CA GLY A 601 -1.82 17.29 1.07
C GLY A 601 -0.91 16.32 1.82
N GLY A 602 -0.56 15.18 1.21
CA GLY A 602 0.34 14.20 1.80
C GLY A 602 1.79 14.65 1.86
N ILE A 603 2.30 15.29 0.81
CA ILE A 603 3.64 15.89 0.80
C ILE A 603 3.74 16.99 1.87
N ALA A 604 2.75 17.88 1.93
CA ALA A 604 2.70 18.94 2.94
C ALA A 604 2.60 18.36 4.37
N PHE A 605 1.81 17.29 4.55
CA PHE A 605 1.70 16.60 5.83
C PHE A 605 3.04 15.95 6.25
N GLN A 606 3.71 15.25 5.34
CA GLN A 606 5.02 14.64 5.60
C GLN A 606 6.07 15.71 5.93
N PHE A 607 6.13 16.79 5.16
CA PHE A 607 7.07 17.88 5.40
C PHE A 607 6.79 18.57 6.75
N GLY A 608 5.53 18.88 7.03
CA GLY A 608 5.11 19.49 8.29
C GLY A 608 5.40 18.59 9.49
N MET A 609 5.12 17.29 9.40
CA MET A 609 5.43 16.34 10.47
C MET A 609 6.94 16.23 10.71
N GLY A 610 7.76 16.09 9.66
CA GLY A 610 9.22 16.09 9.79
C GLY A 610 9.75 17.38 10.42
N TYR A 611 9.21 18.53 10.02
CA TYR A 611 9.57 19.83 10.59
C TYR A 611 9.21 19.93 12.07
N VAL A 612 7.98 19.56 12.46
CA VAL A 612 7.51 19.63 13.85
C VAL A 612 8.34 18.70 14.74
N VAL A 613 8.60 17.47 14.31
CA VAL A 613 9.39 16.50 15.09
C VAL A 613 10.83 16.99 15.25
N ALA A 614 11.45 17.53 14.19
CA ALA A 614 12.79 18.10 14.27
C ALA A 614 12.83 19.34 15.19
N PHE A 615 11.85 20.24 15.08
CA PHE A 615 11.75 21.42 15.94
C PHE A 615 11.61 21.04 17.41
N MET A 616 10.71 20.11 17.73
CA MET A 616 10.55 19.59 19.09
C MET A 616 11.85 18.95 19.59
N THR A 617 12.51 18.14 18.76
CA THR A 617 13.77 17.48 19.12
C THR A 617 14.85 18.50 19.45
N TYR A 618 15.02 19.53 18.61
CA TYR A 618 16.03 20.55 18.83
C TYR A 618 15.75 21.40 20.07
N GLN A 619 14.52 21.92 20.20
CA GLN A 619 14.20 22.88 21.26
C GLN A 619 14.10 22.21 22.64
N ILE A 620 13.47 21.03 22.72
CA ILE A 620 13.40 20.26 23.97
C ILE A 620 14.79 19.73 24.33
N GLY A 621 15.52 19.19 23.36
CA GLY A 621 16.88 18.68 23.59
C GLY A 621 17.83 19.79 24.09
N THR A 622 17.78 20.98 23.47
CA THR A 622 18.63 22.11 23.87
C THR A 622 18.26 22.65 25.24
N MET A 623 16.96 22.70 25.55
CA MET A 623 16.48 23.07 26.90
C MET A 623 17.00 22.10 27.96
N ILE A 624 16.98 20.80 27.69
CA ILE A 624 17.46 19.77 28.63
C ILE A 624 18.98 19.85 28.82
N THR A 625 19.75 20.06 27.76
CA THR A 625 21.22 20.02 27.82
C THR A 625 21.85 21.34 28.26
N THR A 626 21.27 22.48 27.90
CA THR A 626 21.85 23.81 28.14
C THR A 626 21.06 24.68 29.10
N GLY A 627 19.81 24.31 29.43
CA GLY A 627 18.92 25.12 30.26
C GLY A 627 18.30 26.32 29.53
N ALA A 628 18.63 26.55 28.26
CA ALA A 628 18.11 27.65 27.44
C ALA A 628 17.36 27.13 26.20
N LEU A 629 16.53 28.00 25.62
CA LEU A 629 15.89 27.71 24.33
C LEU A 629 16.91 27.85 23.19
N GLY A 630 16.78 26.99 22.18
CA GLY A 630 17.65 27.01 21.00
C GLY A 630 17.41 28.23 20.12
N SER A 631 18.32 28.45 19.17
CA SER A 631 18.20 29.55 18.22
C SER A 631 16.92 29.41 17.39
N GLY A 632 16.30 30.55 17.03
CA GLY A 632 15.10 30.56 16.20
C GLY A 632 13.83 29.99 16.87
N PHE A 633 13.78 29.87 18.20
CA PHE A 633 12.60 29.35 18.91
C PHE A 633 11.30 30.08 18.54
N ILE A 634 11.27 31.42 18.60
CA ILE A 634 10.08 32.22 18.30
C ILE A 634 9.58 31.99 16.86
N PRO A 635 10.39 32.18 15.80
CA PRO A 635 9.92 31.95 14.43
C PRO A 635 9.50 30.50 14.20
N GLY A 636 10.21 29.52 14.78
CA GLY A 636 9.82 28.10 14.70
C GLY A 636 8.50 27.82 15.40
N LEU A 637 8.27 28.39 16.59
CA LEU A 637 7.02 28.25 17.33
C LEU A 637 5.85 28.84 16.55
N VAL A 638 6.02 30.01 15.91
CA VAL A 638 5.01 30.61 15.05
C VAL A 638 4.70 29.68 13.86
N ALA A 639 5.71 29.15 13.19
CA ALA A 639 5.52 28.22 12.08
C ALA A 639 4.76 26.94 12.51
N VAL A 640 5.16 26.33 13.62
CA VAL A 640 4.49 25.15 14.18
C VAL A 640 3.06 25.46 14.62
N ALA A 641 2.82 26.62 15.26
CA ALA A 641 1.49 27.05 15.65
C ALA A 641 0.56 27.26 14.45
N LEU A 642 1.07 27.84 13.35
CA LEU A 642 0.31 27.99 12.10
C LEU A 642 -0.04 26.63 11.48
N MET A 643 0.92 25.70 11.44
CA MET A 643 0.68 24.34 10.94
C MET A 643 -0.37 23.60 11.78
N ILE A 644 -0.25 23.65 13.12
CA ILE A 644 -1.23 23.05 14.03
C ILE A 644 -2.59 23.72 13.88
N GLY A 645 -2.65 25.05 13.79
CA GLY A 645 -3.88 25.80 13.59
C GLY A 645 -4.60 25.41 12.30
N TYR A 646 -3.86 25.24 11.20
CA TYR A 646 -4.41 24.77 9.93
C TYR A 646 -4.92 23.32 10.02
N VAL A 647 -4.17 22.42 10.68
CA VAL A 647 -4.63 21.04 10.94
C VAL A 647 -5.92 21.06 11.77
N VAL A 648 -6.00 21.87 12.83
CA VAL A 648 -7.22 21.98 13.66
C VAL A 648 -8.40 22.49 12.85
N TYR A 649 -8.19 23.46 11.95
CA TYR A 649 -9.23 23.92 11.03
C TYR A 649 -9.72 22.78 10.12
N LEU A 650 -8.82 21.99 9.52
CA LEU A 650 -9.18 20.83 8.70
C LEU A 650 -9.94 19.77 9.49
N VAL A 651 -9.54 19.51 10.75
CA VAL A 651 -10.23 18.58 11.65
C VAL A 651 -11.64 19.07 11.95
N ARG A 652 -11.83 20.36 12.25
CA ARG A 652 -13.18 20.93 12.50
C ARG A 652 -14.08 20.77 11.28
N LYS A 653 -13.55 21.06 10.09
CA LYS A 653 -14.26 20.86 8.82
C LYS A 653 -14.63 19.39 8.60
N GLY A 654 -13.72 18.46 8.89
CA GLY A 654 -13.99 17.02 8.83
C GLY A 654 -15.10 16.60 9.80
N ASP A 655 -15.09 17.13 11.02
CA ASP A 655 -16.10 16.85 12.03
C ASP A 655 -17.49 17.39 11.65
N GLU A 656 -17.56 18.54 10.97
CA GLU A 656 -18.81 19.02 10.38
C GLU A 656 -19.34 18.12 9.28
N VAL A 657 -18.46 17.63 8.39
CA VAL A 657 -18.83 16.68 7.34
C VAL A 657 -19.35 15.38 7.95
N ALA A 658 -18.71 14.88 9.01
CA ALA A 658 -19.16 13.70 9.73
C ALA A 658 -20.58 13.90 10.29
N LYS A 659 -20.83 15.03 10.95
CA LYS A 659 -22.16 15.39 11.48
C LYS A 659 -23.21 15.47 10.38
N ARG A 660 -22.90 16.08 9.24
CA ARG A 660 -23.82 16.17 8.09
C ARG A 660 -24.14 14.79 7.50
N LYS A 661 -23.16 13.89 7.40
CA LYS A 661 -23.39 12.52 6.92
C LYS A 661 -24.35 11.77 7.85
N VAL A 662 -24.20 11.92 9.17
CA VAL A 662 -25.14 11.30 10.13
C VAL A 662 -26.55 11.90 10.01
N ALA A 663 -26.65 13.23 9.83
CA ALA A 663 -27.94 13.92 9.67
C ALA A 663 -28.66 13.64 8.34
N LEU A 664 -27.94 13.22 7.30
CA LEU A 664 -28.52 12.80 6.01
C LEU A 664 -28.93 11.31 6.01
N SER A 665 -28.41 10.52 6.95
CA SER A 665 -28.78 9.12 7.14
C SER A 665 -29.95 8.93 8.11
N SER A 666 -30.26 9.94 8.94
CA SER A 666 -31.47 10.03 9.76
C SER A 666 -32.63 10.61 8.96
#